data_AF-A0A8H4CKU0-F1
#
_entry.id   AF-A0A8H4CKU0-F1
#
_cell.length_a   1.000
_cell.length_b   1.000
_cell.length_c   1.000
_cell.angle_alpha   90.00
_cell.angle_beta   90.00
_cell.angle_gamma   90.00
#
_symmetry.space_group_name_H-M   'P 1'
#
loop_
_entity.id
_entity.type
_entity.pdbx_description
1 polymer ?
#
loop_
_entity_poly.entity_id
_entity_poly.type
_entity_poly.pdbx_seq_one_letter_code
_entity_poly.pdbx_strand_id
1 'polypeptide(L)'
;MGSQEYTDLCRDIRRRLLDNLEKKDSDKLRFATRDTSAIVLESYYLRIFFQSINDDQFSISEDDFTRNIQKRHLHNFIAIIAFAGCSIDAARVFTTKLAATDIWPAEQSHIRDATSLPADRDSLREFFMGCDSNDADFFFGTQAIFCTVVLRQREEVTVQDSETQRLPYLEEKLLGKGSFGKVYMVKIARGHIEDRHTDEISNKPRKVARKDYIVQSPSDMSSQDEGNVMKMILSASKTCENILENLGSLRVESPLGADHPPTYSLFMPLAICDLGAYMKKDISTSIKTPKVRASLIRSAMGLATGLNFLHHELQTSDLEDVVCYHMDLKPSNILVFPAEDREHRQIWKLSDFGMSRVKIRRRNHTEPEERDFSVWFRPRPQVHEDAPSGTQNRRGQGTYLPRESLITGKVMNTKSDIWSLGCVLSVLFAYLEGGAESVIQYTSDRLKDRKGTDDGFDGFFWEKSFGKFALHHAVLDWHHQLANKAGTRTPGEKKIVHTILSFLEHKALNLDQDKRCTAKDVENALKEAMDAYRHLESSPVPGELKKPRKLSIIQRIRSKSPEARPTRDRAIQQWRLAQDPATYDTMKGCKISPNATILVYWSDYRLVLFTSLSAPADNEEILSPAGDFPLGGAAFFWKAVALTERYLIATTTGGTFNCYIFDLEAGQSVNADLNTCYHVSLPHPEVNNLAISADHQVMICTLQNMENE
;
A
#
# COMPACT_ATOMS: atom_id res chain seq x y z
N MET A 1 10.93 -42.87 39.31
CA MET A 1 10.27 -41.62 39.71
C MET A 1 10.37 -40.55 38.63
N GLY A 2 11.52 -40.37 37.96
CA GLY A 2 11.69 -39.31 36.95
C GLY A 2 10.74 -39.30 35.74
N SER A 3 10.25 -40.45 35.24
CA SER A 3 9.37 -40.48 34.05
C SER A 3 8.00 -39.80 34.26
N GLN A 4 7.39 -39.95 35.44
CA GLN A 4 6.10 -39.30 35.75
C GLN A 4 6.29 -37.79 35.96
N GLU A 5 7.34 -37.40 36.70
CA GLU A 5 7.69 -36.00 36.94
C GLU A 5 7.98 -35.25 35.63
N TYR A 6 8.74 -35.87 34.72
CA TYR A 6 8.98 -35.35 33.37
C TYR A 6 7.68 -35.17 32.58
N THR A 7 6.79 -36.17 32.59
CA THR A 7 5.53 -36.11 31.85
C THR A 7 4.62 -34.99 32.36
N ASP A 8 4.55 -34.80 33.69
CA ASP A 8 3.76 -33.75 34.31
C ASP A 8 4.34 -32.35 34.02
N LEU A 9 5.67 -32.22 34.01
CA LEU A 9 6.35 -30.99 33.61
C LEU A 9 6.11 -30.66 32.13
N CYS A 10 6.23 -31.61 31.21
CA CYS A 10 5.94 -31.41 29.80
C CYS A 10 4.48 -30.96 29.59
N ARG A 11 3.53 -31.47 30.38
CA ARG A 11 2.13 -31.03 30.34
C ARG A 11 1.97 -29.58 30.79
N ASP A 12 2.69 -29.15 31.83
CA ASP A 12 2.67 -27.75 32.28
C ASP A 12 3.32 -26.81 31.24
N ILE A 13 4.51 -27.17 30.73
CA ILE A 13 5.19 -26.43 29.66
C ILE A 13 4.28 -26.31 28.44
N ARG A 14 3.65 -27.41 28.00
CA ARG A 14 2.72 -27.40 26.87
C ARG A 14 1.55 -26.43 27.07
N ARG A 15 0.96 -26.40 28.27
CA ARG A 15 -0.12 -25.45 28.59
C ARG A 15 0.36 -24.01 28.47
N ARG A 16 1.53 -23.70 29.04
CA ARG A 16 2.14 -22.36 28.98
C ARG A 16 2.48 -21.96 27.54
N LEU A 17 3.00 -22.88 26.75
CA LEU A 17 3.26 -22.65 25.33
C LEU A 17 1.96 -22.32 24.60
N LEU A 18 0.89 -23.12 24.76
CA LEU A 18 -0.42 -22.87 24.16
C LEU A 18 -0.98 -21.49 24.49
N ASP A 19 -0.83 -21.03 25.73
CA ASP A 19 -1.31 -19.71 26.16
C ASP A 19 -0.54 -18.55 25.50
N ASN A 20 0.68 -18.80 25.05
CA ASN A 20 1.56 -17.82 24.39
C ASN A 20 1.64 -17.98 22.86
N LEU A 21 0.97 -18.97 22.27
CA LEU A 21 0.89 -19.11 20.81
C LEU A 21 -0.05 -18.05 20.22
N GLU A 22 0.35 -17.52 19.07
CA GLU A 22 -0.55 -16.76 18.22
C GLU A 22 -1.53 -17.72 17.54
N LYS A 23 -2.75 -17.25 17.24
CA LYS A 23 -3.80 -18.06 16.59
C LYS A 23 -4.10 -19.39 17.31
N LYS A 24 -3.98 -19.42 18.65
CA LYS A 24 -4.09 -20.63 19.49
C LYS A 24 -5.34 -21.49 19.24
N ASP A 25 -6.46 -20.89 18.82
CA ASP A 25 -7.72 -21.59 18.56
C ASP A 25 -7.75 -22.32 17.20
N SER A 26 -6.71 -22.18 16.37
CA SER A 26 -6.59 -22.84 15.07
C SER A 26 -5.38 -23.77 15.04
N ASP A 27 -5.62 -25.09 15.11
CA ASP A 27 -4.53 -26.08 15.05
C ASP A 27 -3.66 -25.94 13.77
N LYS A 28 -4.28 -25.51 12.66
CA LYS A 28 -3.59 -25.32 11.38
C LYS A 28 -2.78 -24.03 11.31
N LEU A 29 -3.25 -22.96 11.98
CA LEU A 29 -2.66 -21.62 11.86
C LEU A 29 -1.92 -21.17 13.12
N ARG A 30 -1.97 -21.91 14.23
CA ARG A 30 -1.23 -21.55 15.44
C ARG A 30 0.26 -21.61 15.20
N PHE A 31 0.97 -20.65 15.77
CA PHE A 31 2.42 -20.56 15.66
C PHE A 31 3.02 -19.82 16.86
N ALA A 32 4.28 -20.10 17.13
CA ALA A 32 5.10 -19.42 18.09
C ALA A 32 5.79 -18.23 17.41
N THR A 33 5.73 -17.05 18.04
CA THR A 33 6.62 -15.94 17.68
C THR A 33 8.08 -16.27 18.02
N ARG A 34 9.05 -15.58 17.40
CA ARG A 34 10.51 -15.81 17.57
C ARG A 34 10.96 -15.99 19.03
N ASP A 35 10.37 -15.26 19.98
CA ASP A 35 10.80 -15.26 21.39
C ASP A 35 9.94 -16.16 22.29
N THR A 36 8.88 -16.77 21.77
CA THR A 36 7.87 -17.50 22.58
C THR A 36 8.50 -18.60 23.43
N SER A 37 9.33 -19.45 22.81
CA SER A 37 9.97 -20.56 23.51
C SER A 37 10.94 -20.06 24.58
N ALA A 38 11.67 -18.97 24.32
CA ALA A 38 12.61 -18.39 25.28
C ALA A 38 11.90 -17.72 26.47
N ILE A 39 10.74 -17.11 26.24
CA ILE A 39 9.90 -16.51 27.29
C ILE A 39 9.32 -17.60 28.19
N VAL A 40 8.81 -18.69 27.62
CA VAL A 40 8.20 -19.78 28.40
C VAL A 40 9.28 -20.63 29.09
N LEU A 41 10.38 -20.93 28.39
CA LEU A 41 11.51 -21.70 28.91
C LEU A 41 12.57 -20.77 29.51
N GLU A 42 12.16 -19.92 30.44
CA GLU A 42 13.08 -19.12 31.24
C GLU A 42 13.97 -20.02 32.13
N SER A 43 15.00 -19.44 32.76
CA SER A 43 16.00 -20.20 33.53
C SER A 43 15.40 -21.15 34.58
N TYR A 44 14.27 -20.80 35.19
CA TYR A 44 13.57 -21.69 36.12
C TYR A 44 13.06 -22.97 35.43
N TYR A 45 12.36 -22.85 34.29
CA TYR A 45 11.83 -23.98 33.54
C TYR A 45 12.94 -24.85 32.93
N LEU A 46 14.05 -24.23 32.51
CA LEU A 46 15.22 -24.97 32.02
C LEU A 46 15.87 -25.82 33.10
N ARG A 47 15.98 -25.29 34.33
CA ARG A 47 16.54 -26.03 35.47
C ARG A 47 15.67 -27.21 35.87
N ILE A 48 14.36 -27.00 36.04
CA ILE A 48 13.45 -28.10 36.40
C ILE A 48 13.30 -29.13 35.26
N PHE A 49 13.39 -28.70 33.99
CA PHE A 49 13.47 -29.61 32.85
C PHE A 49 14.70 -30.50 32.95
N PHE A 50 15.88 -29.91 33.18
CA PHE A 50 17.11 -30.66 33.36
C PHE A 50 17.04 -31.62 34.57
N GLN A 51 16.52 -31.16 35.71
CA GLN A 51 16.32 -32.01 36.90
C GLN A 51 15.41 -33.20 36.62
N SER A 52 14.33 -33.01 35.85
CA SER A 52 13.38 -34.09 35.55
C SER A 52 13.96 -35.20 34.67
N ILE A 53 15.03 -34.91 33.92
CA ILE A 53 15.67 -35.87 33.00
C ILE A 53 17.01 -36.40 33.50
N ASN A 54 17.64 -35.70 34.46
CA ASN A 54 18.95 -36.02 34.99
C ASN A 54 18.89 -37.25 35.92
N ASP A 55 19.79 -38.19 35.66
CA ASP A 55 19.93 -39.47 36.39
C ASP A 55 21.43 -39.75 36.61
N ASP A 56 22.20 -38.69 36.90
CA ASP A 56 23.66 -38.66 37.05
C ASP A 56 24.48 -39.01 35.78
N GLN A 57 23.86 -38.93 34.60
CA GLN A 57 24.49 -39.30 33.31
C GLN A 57 25.11 -38.13 32.54
N PHE A 58 24.82 -36.88 32.92
CA PHE A 58 25.29 -35.71 32.18
C PHE A 58 26.57 -35.13 32.78
N SER A 59 27.51 -34.72 31.93
CA SER A 59 28.79 -34.10 32.31
C SER A 59 28.69 -32.63 32.70
N ILE A 60 27.48 -32.05 32.75
CA ILE A 60 27.24 -30.61 32.91
C ILE A 60 26.33 -30.31 34.11
N SER A 61 26.50 -29.13 34.73
CA SER A 61 25.60 -28.65 35.78
C SER A 61 24.30 -28.04 35.23
N GLU A 62 23.31 -27.78 36.09
CA GLU A 62 22.06 -27.09 35.69
C GLU A 62 22.30 -25.68 35.12
N ASP A 63 23.30 -24.98 35.65
CA ASP A 63 23.71 -23.65 35.20
C ASP A 63 24.42 -23.72 33.84
N ASP A 64 25.26 -24.74 33.64
CA ASP A 64 25.88 -25.01 32.35
C ASP A 64 24.82 -25.34 31.29
N PHE A 65 23.84 -26.17 31.64
CA PHE A 65 22.73 -26.50 30.75
C PHE A 65 21.96 -25.24 30.35
N THR A 66 21.50 -24.44 31.31
CA THR A 66 20.74 -23.21 31.05
C THR A 66 21.52 -22.25 30.15
N ARG A 67 22.81 -22.05 30.44
CA ARG A 67 23.70 -21.20 29.64
C ARG A 67 23.92 -21.75 28.23
N ASN A 68 24.06 -23.07 28.08
CA ASN A 68 24.23 -23.71 26.78
C ASN A 68 22.97 -23.58 25.94
N ILE A 69 21.77 -23.77 26.51
CA ILE A 69 20.49 -23.56 25.79
C ILE A 69 20.38 -22.14 25.26
N GLN A 70 20.72 -21.15 26.10
CA GLN A 70 20.68 -19.73 25.72
C GLN A 70 21.69 -19.40 24.62
N LYS A 71 22.97 -19.74 24.83
CA LYS A 71 24.07 -19.43 23.89
C LYS A 71 23.92 -20.15 22.54
N ARG A 72 23.32 -21.35 22.55
CA ARG A 72 23.14 -22.21 21.36
C ARG A 72 21.75 -22.06 20.72
N HIS A 73 20.89 -21.19 21.26
CA HIS A 73 19.52 -20.94 20.79
C HIS A 73 18.61 -22.20 20.70
N LEU A 74 18.70 -23.09 21.67
CA LEU A 74 18.03 -24.42 21.63
C LEU A 74 16.60 -24.45 22.20
N HIS A 75 16.03 -23.31 22.61
CA HIS A 75 14.71 -23.25 23.24
C HIS A 75 13.60 -23.88 22.39
N ASN A 76 13.60 -23.64 21.07
CA ASN A 76 12.58 -24.20 20.18
C ASN A 76 12.60 -25.73 20.17
N PHE A 77 13.77 -26.35 20.29
CA PHE A 77 13.89 -27.81 20.30
C PHE A 77 13.24 -28.41 21.56
N ILE A 78 13.52 -27.83 22.74
CA ILE A 78 12.88 -28.23 24.00
C ILE A 78 11.37 -27.99 23.94
N ALA A 79 10.94 -26.85 23.38
CA ALA A 79 9.52 -26.54 23.24
C ALA A 79 8.81 -27.59 22.38
N ILE A 80 9.42 -28.04 21.28
CA ILE A 80 8.86 -29.10 20.43
C ILE A 80 8.77 -30.43 21.19
N ILE A 81 9.84 -30.86 21.87
CA ILE A 81 9.85 -32.09 22.70
C ILE A 81 8.69 -32.07 23.70
N ALA A 82 8.58 -30.99 24.48
CA ALA A 82 7.55 -30.87 25.52
C ALA A 82 6.14 -30.76 24.94
N PHE A 83 5.97 -30.01 23.84
CA PHE A 83 4.66 -29.81 23.21
C PHE A 83 4.16 -31.09 22.51
N ALA A 84 5.05 -31.78 21.81
CA ALA A 84 4.77 -33.04 21.12
C ALA A 84 4.49 -34.17 22.10
N GLY A 85 5.02 -34.08 23.33
CA GLY A 85 4.91 -35.13 24.34
C GLY A 85 5.87 -36.29 24.05
N CYS A 86 7.07 -35.98 23.56
CA CYS A 86 8.12 -36.98 23.35
C CYS A 86 8.55 -37.62 24.69
N SER A 87 9.18 -38.79 24.59
CA SER A 87 9.65 -39.56 25.75
C SER A 87 10.78 -38.86 26.52
N ILE A 88 10.97 -39.28 27.77
CA ILE A 88 12.11 -38.83 28.59
C ILE A 88 13.45 -39.19 27.94
N ASP A 89 13.52 -40.30 27.20
CA ASP A 89 14.73 -40.74 26.52
C ASP A 89 15.06 -39.83 25.34
N ALA A 90 14.06 -39.33 24.61
CA ALA A 90 14.26 -38.30 23.58
C ALA A 90 14.83 -36.99 24.19
N ALA A 91 14.33 -36.56 25.34
CA ALA A 91 14.86 -35.39 26.05
C ALA A 91 16.31 -35.60 26.56
N ARG A 92 16.65 -36.81 26.99
CA ARG A 92 18.02 -37.19 27.35
C ARG A 92 18.95 -37.19 26.14
N VAL A 93 18.52 -37.75 25.01
CA VAL A 93 19.27 -37.73 23.75
C VAL A 93 19.53 -36.32 23.26
N PHE A 94 18.52 -35.45 23.29
CA PHE A 94 18.68 -34.01 23.03
C PHE A 94 19.76 -33.39 23.92
N THR A 95 19.71 -33.66 25.22
CA THR A 95 20.63 -33.07 26.20
C THR A 95 22.05 -33.53 25.95
N THR A 96 22.29 -34.83 25.78
CA THR A 96 23.61 -35.40 25.49
C THR A 96 24.17 -34.87 24.17
N LYS A 97 23.37 -34.92 23.09
CA LYS A 97 23.86 -34.61 21.74
C LYS A 97 23.99 -33.11 21.47
N LEU A 98 23.14 -32.26 22.05
CA LEU A 98 23.08 -30.82 21.73
C LEU A 98 23.45 -29.90 22.90
N ALA A 99 22.95 -30.15 24.10
CA ALA A 99 23.15 -29.24 25.24
C ALA A 99 24.48 -29.47 25.97
N ALA A 100 24.89 -30.74 26.13
CA ALA A 100 26.05 -31.16 26.91
C ALA A 100 27.30 -31.49 26.08
N THR A 101 27.22 -31.46 24.74
CA THR A 101 28.39 -31.68 23.89
C THR A 101 29.45 -30.57 24.09
N ASP A 102 30.71 -30.98 24.21
CA ASP A 102 31.88 -30.10 24.29
C ASP A 102 32.23 -29.46 22.94
N ILE A 103 31.79 -30.07 21.83
CA ILE A 103 32.05 -29.60 20.45
C ILE A 103 30.78 -28.90 19.93
N TRP A 104 30.89 -27.61 19.60
CA TRP A 104 29.81 -26.80 19.03
C TRP A 104 30.33 -25.86 17.91
N PRO A 105 29.67 -25.81 16.73
CA PRO A 105 28.51 -26.62 16.31
C PRO A 105 28.86 -28.11 16.18
N ALA A 106 27.91 -29.00 16.44
CA ALA A 106 28.15 -30.44 16.42
C ALA A 106 28.44 -30.91 14.97
N GLU A 107 29.70 -31.11 14.61
CA GLU A 107 30.14 -31.57 13.27
C GLU A 107 29.98 -33.10 13.08
N GLN A 108 28.86 -33.68 13.49
CA GLN A 108 28.56 -35.06 13.08
C GLN A 108 28.11 -35.01 11.61
N SER A 109 28.76 -35.81 10.76
CA SER A 109 28.78 -35.69 9.29
C SER A 109 27.44 -35.82 8.57
N HIS A 110 26.35 -36.13 9.29
CA HIS A 110 24.96 -36.15 8.80
C HIS A 110 23.96 -35.41 9.71
N ILE A 111 24.41 -34.77 10.81
CA ILE A 111 23.56 -34.16 11.86
C ILE A 111 23.53 -32.62 11.78
N ARG A 112 24.22 -32.01 10.80
CA ARG A 112 24.10 -30.55 10.57
C ARG A 112 22.63 -30.13 10.43
N ASP A 113 21.77 -30.97 9.87
CA ASP A 113 20.34 -30.71 9.67
C ASP A 113 19.46 -30.95 10.91
N ALA A 114 19.84 -31.80 11.88
CA ALA A 114 19.03 -31.98 13.10
C ALA A 114 19.17 -30.82 14.10
N THR A 115 20.24 -30.02 14.00
CA THR A 115 20.43 -28.81 14.82
C THR A 115 19.80 -27.55 14.23
N SER A 116 19.41 -27.62 12.95
CA SER A 116 18.84 -26.53 12.18
C SER A 116 17.36 -26.79 11.95
N LEU A 117 16.51 -26.31 12.85
CA LEU A 117 15.05 -26.39 12.67
C LEU A 117 14.60 -25.54 11.45
N PRO A 118 13.65 -26.02 10.61
CA PRO A 118 12.99 -27.33 10.69
C PRO A 118 13.91 -28.49 10.23
N ALA A 119 13.85 -29.60 10.96
CA ALA A 119 14.61 -30.81 10.66
C ALA A 119 13.77 -31.76 9.79
N ASP A 120 14.41 -32.45 8.84
CA ASP A 120 13.75 -33.47 8.04
C ASP A 120 13.48 -34.75 8.86
N ARG A 121 12.53 -35.56 8.36
CA ARG A 121 12.03 -36.73 9.08
C ARG A 121 13.08 -37.82 9.25
N ASP A 122 13.96 -38.03 8.27
CA ASP A 122 14.95 -39.10 8.32
C ASP A 122 16.11 -38.74 9.26
N SER A 123 16.54 -37.48 9.26
CA SER A 123 17.49 -36.94 10.25
C SER A 123 16.96 -37.05 11.67
N LEU A 124 15.66 -36.79 11.90
CA LEU A 124 15.05 -36.94 13.23
C LEU A 124 15.01 -38.41 13.68
N ARG A 125 14.78 -39.36 12.76
CA ARG A 125 14.80 -40.80 13.07
C ARG A 125 16.19 -41.28 13.45
N GLU A 126 17.23 -40.82 12.76
CA GLU A 126 18.62 -41.08 13.15
C GLU A 126 18.97 -40.40 14.47
N PHE A 127 18.52 -39.16 14.67
CA PHE A 127 18.77 -38.39 15.88
C PHE A 127 18.18 -39.07 17.13
N PHE A 128 16.94 -39.54 17.06
CA PHE A 128 16.24 -40.25 18.15
C PHE A 128 16.41 -41.77 18.10
N MET A 129 17.38 -42.29 17.34
CA MET A 129 17.66 -43.72 17.31
C MET A 129 17.92 -44.26 18.73
N GLY A 130 17.15 -45.27 19.13
CA GLY A 130 17.18 -45.85 20.48
C GLY A 130 16.17 -45.27 21.47
N CYS A 131 15.37 -44.26 21.07
CA CYS A 131 14.22 -43.76 21.83
C CYS A 131 12.92 -44.49 21.42
N ASP A 132 11.75 -44.01 21.89
CA ASP A 132 10.45 -44.53 21.45
C ASP A 132 10.32 -44.33 19.93
N SER A 133 9.81 -45.35 19.22
CA SER A 133 9.67 -45.33 17.77
C SER A 133 8.82 -44.15 17.25
N ASN A 134 7.96 -43.57 18.08
CA ASN A 134 7.08 -42.47 17.70
C ASN A 134 7.67 -41.08 17.95
N ASP A 135 8.78 -40.95 18.70
CA ASP A 135 9.31 -39.65 19.12
C ASP A 135 9.68 -38.76 17.93
N ALA A 136 10.35 -39.34 16.91
CA ALA A 136 10.70 -38.63 15.69
C ALA A 136 9.47 -38.14 14.93
N ASP A 137 8.40 -38.95 14.87
CA ASP A 137 7.17 -38.62 14.16
C ASP A 137 6.35 -37.56 14.91
N PHE A 138 6.27 -37.64 16.24
CA PHE A 138 5.63 -36.60 17.07
C PHE A 138 6.36 -35.27 17.00
N PHE A 139 7.69 -35.29 17.05
CA PHE A 139 8.52 -34.10 16.88
C PHE A 139 8.30 -33.49 15.49
N PHE A 140 8.42 -34.31 14.44
CA PHE A 140 8.26 -33.87 13.05
C PHE A 140 6.87 -33.27 12.80
N GLY A 141 5.79 -33.88 13.29
CA GLY A 141 4.43 -33.37 13.13
C GLY A 141 4.13 -32.08 13.92
N THR A 142 4.96 -31.76 14.91
CA THR A 142 4.75 -30.61 15.81
C THR A 142 5.66 -29.43 15.48
N GLN A 143 6.85 -29.68 14.90
CA GLN A 143 7.91 -28.68 14.77
C GLN A 143 7.47 -27.39 14.09
N ALA A 144 6.54 -27.46 13.13
CA ALA A 144 6.06 -26.32 12.38
C ALA A 144 5.51 -25.19 13.24
N ILE A 145 4.90 -25.51 14.38
CA ILE A 145 4.39 -24.53 15.34
C ILE A 145 5.52 -23.63 15.84
N PHE A 146 6.74 -24.16 15.98
CA PHE A 146 7.91 -23.45 16.50
C PHE A 146 8.91 -23.06 15.39
N CYS A 147 8.69 -23.52 14.17
CA CYS A 147 9.46 -23.19 12.96
C CYS A 147 8.71 -22.13 12.12
N THR A 148 8.45 -20.97 12.71
CA THR A 148 7.72 -19.89 12.05
C THR A 148 8.67 -19.08 11.14
N VAL A 149 8.24 -18.83 9.90
CA VAL A 149 9.03 -18.09 8.90
C VAL A 149 9.39 -16.68 9.37
N VAL A 150 10.63 -16.26 9.13
CA VAL A 150 11.10 -14.88 9.30
C VAL A 150 11.37 -14.30 7.92
N LEU A 151 10.65 -13.25 7.55
CA LEU A 151 10.90 -12.54 6.29
C LEU A 151 12.13 -11.65 6.45
N ARG A 152 12.99 -11.67 5.43
CA ARG A 152 14.21 -10.88 5.39
C ARG A 152 14.09 -9.79 4.33
N GLN A 153 14.37 -8.56 4.71
CA GLN A 153 14.20 -7.41 3.82
C GLN A 153 15.09 -7.56 2.58
N ARG A 154 14.46 -7.44 1.40
CA ARG A 154 15.10 -7.58 0.07
C ARG A 154 15.71 -8.95 -0.24
N GLU A 155 15.46 -9.97 0.58
CA GLU A 155 15.88 -11.36 0.34
C GLU A 155 14.67 -12.26 0.01
N GLU A 156 14.97 -13.39 -0.63
CA GLU A 156 14.01 -14.47 -0.84
C GLU A 156 14.16 -15.52 0.28
N VAL A 157 13.04 -15.88 0.90
CA VAL A 157 12.95 -16.98 1.85
C VAL A 157 12.24 -18.14 1.17
N THR A 158 12.83 -19.33 1.21
CA THR A 158 12.26 -20.54 0.61
C THR A 158 11.80 -21.49 1.71
N VAL A 159 10.54 -21.90 1.62
CA VAL A 159 9.94 -22.95 2.45
C VAL A 159 9.75 -24.17 1.56
N GLN A 160 10.50 -25.23 1.85
CA GLN A 160 10.45 -26.47 1.06
C GLN A 160 9.17 -27.29 1.32
N ASP A 161 8.68 -27.25 2.56
CA ASP A 161 7.48 -27.98 2.95
C ASP A 161 6.60 -27.11 3.86
N SER A 162 5.42 -26.76 3.34
CA SER A 162 4.41 -26.00 4.08
C SER A 162 3.88 -26.70 5.34
N GLU A 163 4.11 -28.01 5.47
CA GLU A 163 3.78 -28.76 6.67
C GLU A 163 4.78 -28.53 7.80
N THR A 164 6.05 -28.22 7.47
CA THR A 164 7.17 -28.09 8.43
C THR A 164 7.40 -26.67 8.96
N GLN A 165 6.80 -25.65 8.35
CA GLN A 165 6.93 -24.27 8.78
C GLN A 165 5.58 -23.55 8.79
N ARG A 166 5.37 -22.68 9.78
CA ARG A 166 4.18 -21.81 9.84
C ARG A 166 4.48 -20.41 9.34
N LEU A 167 3.45 -19.80 8.76
CA LEU A 167 3.54 -18.42 8.31
C LEU A 167 3.15 -17.47 9.45
N PRO A 168 3.87 -16.36 9.66
CA PRO A 168 3.72 -15.48 10.82
C PRO A 168 2.52 -14.52 10.70
N TYR A 169 1.38 -14.97 10.18
CA TYR A 169 0.26 -14.11 9.83
C TYR A 169 -0.80 -14.05 10.94
N LEU A 170 -0.98 -12.86 11.51
CA LEU A 170 -2.05 -12.57 12.48
C LEU A 170 -3.38 -12.27 11.80
N GLU A 171 -3.35 -11.62 10.63
CA GLU A 171 -4.55 -11.26 9.87
C GLU A 171 -4.21 -11.32 8.38
N GLU A 172 -5.20 -11.70 7.56
CA GLU A 172 -5.10 -11.71 6.10
C GLU A 172 -6.42 -11.20 5.52
N LYS A 173 -6.35 -10.27 4.57
CA LYS A 173 -7.52 -9.71 3.87
C LYS A 173 -7.19 -9.52 2.40
N LEU A 174 -8.00 -10.09 1.51
CA LEU A 174 -7.87 -9.82 0.07
C LEU A 174 -8.13 -8.33 -0.22
N LEU A 175 -7.19 -7.66 -0.86
CA LEU A 175 -7.31 -6.26 -1.29
C LEU A 175 -7.75 -6.15 -2.75
N GLY A 176 -7.29 -7.06 -3.60
CA GLY A 176 -7.58 -7.00 -5.03
C GLY A 176 -7.00 -8.17 -5.79
N LYS A 177 -7.32 -8.24 -7.08
CA LYS A 177 -6.91 -9.31 -7.98
C LYS A 177 -6.57 -8.72 -9.34
N GLY A 178 -5.34 -8.95 -9.77
CA GLY A 178 -4.83 -8.50 -11.07
C GLY A 178 -4.66 -9.65 -12.07
N SER A 179 -4.12 -9.32 -13.23
CA SER A 179 -3.75 -10.28 -14.29
C SER A 179 -2.67 -11.28 -13.84
N PHE A 180 -1.77 -10.86 -12.95
CA PHE A 180 -0.58 -11.60 -12.53
C PHE A 180 -0.69 -12.22 -11.12
N GLY A 181 -1.78 -11.99 -10.38
CA GLY A 181 -1.87 -12.48 -9.01
C GLY A 181 -3.01 -11.91 -8.19
N LYS A 182 -3.01 -12.27 -6.90
CA LYS A 182 -3.90 -11.71 -5.88
C LYS A 182 -3.09 -10.89 -4.89
N VAL A 183 -3.62 -9.77 -4.44
CA VAL A 183 -2.98 -8.90 -3.45
C VAL A 183 -3.76 -8.96 -2.15
N TYR A 184 -3.06 -9.17 -1.05
CA TYR A 184 -3.62 -9.24 0.30
C TYR A 184 -2.97 -8.18 1.20
N MET A 185 -3.73 -7.67 2.16
CA MET A 185 -3.18 -7.07 3.36
C MET A 185 -2.88 -8.21 4.33
N VAL A 186 -1.66 -8.27 4.83
CA VAL A 186 -1.22 -9.25 5.81
C VAL A 186 -0.65 -8.52 7.01
N LYS A 187 -1.08 -8.92 8.21
CA LYS A 187 -0.48 -8.44 9.46
C LYS A 187 0.50 -9.48 9.97
N ILE A 188 1.78 -9.19 9.85
CA ILE A 188 2.86 -10.07 10.27
C ILE A 188 3.14 -9.86 11.76
N ALA A 189 3.31 -10.95 12.50
CA ALA A 189 3.62 -10.92 13.93
C ALA A 189 4.98 -10.28 14.23
N ARG A 190 5.15 -9.77 15.46
CA ARG A 190 6.44 -9.26 15.93
C ARG A 190 7.53 -10.33 15.84
N GLY A 191 8.78 -9.95 15.58
CA GLY A 191 9.90 -10.88 15.49
C GLY A 191 10.09 -11.56 14.13
N HIS A 192 9.18 -11.34 13.16
CA HIS A 192 9.16 -12.07 11.88
C HIS A 192 9.44 -11.20 10.64
N ILE A 193 9.94 -9.98 10.84
CA ILE A 193 10.51 -9.14 9.80
C ILE A 193 11.88 -8.67 10.30
N GLU A 194 12.92 -8.95 9.53
CA GLU A 194 14.32 -8.68 9.87
C GLU A 194 14.99 -7.87 8.75
N ASP A 195 15.69 -6.79 9.13
CA ASP A 195 16.59 -6.06 8.25
C ASP A 195 18.04 -6.36 8.64
N ARG A 196 18.74 -7.12 7.80
CA ARG A 196 20.15 -7.49 8.02
C ARG A 196 21.14 -6.33 7.93
N HIS A 197 20.77 -5.20 7.32
CA HIS A 197 21.69 -4.06 7.25
C HIS A 197 21.76 -3.31 8.57
N THR A 198 20.70 -3.38 9.36
CA THR A 198 20.58 -2.73 10.66
C THR A 198 20.60 -3.72 11.82
N ASP A 199 20.56 -5.03 11.53
CA ASP A 199 20.27 -6.12 12.50
C ASP A 199 19.01 -5.82 13.34
N GLU A 200 18.11 -4.99 12.83
CA GLU A 200 16.87 -4.63 13.51
C GLU A 200 15.78 -5.64 13.21
N ILE A 201 15.19 -6.16 14.28
CA ILE A 201 14.04 -7.05 14.23
C ILE A 201 12.81 -6.26 14.67
N SER A 202 11.74 -6.33 13.86
CA SER A 202 10.50 -5.62 14.18
C SER A 202 9.91 -6.09 15.51
N ASN A 203 9.94 -5.24 16.53
CA ASN A 203 9.38 -5.53 17.86
C ASN A 203 7.84 -5.42 17.93
N LYS A 204 7.21 -4.94 16.85
CA LYS A 204 5.75 -4.78 16.73
C LYS A 204 5.21 -5.54 15.53
N PRO A 205 3.94 -5.97 15.57
CA PRO A 205 3.26 -6.46 14.39
C PRO A 205 3.21 -5.39 13.29
N ARG A 206 3.41 -5.78 12.03
CA ARG A 206 3.45 -4.86 10.89
C ARG A 206 2.42 -5.27 9.85
N LYS A 207 1.64 -4.30 9.36
CA LYS A 207 0.74 -4.49 8.20
C LYS A 207 1.52 -4.23 6.91
N VAL A 208 1.42 -5.17 5.97
CA VAL A 208 2.10 -5.12 4.67
C VAL A 208 1.14 -5.57 3.57
N ALA A 209 1.46 -5.23 2.32
CA ALA A 209 0.82 -5.84 1.16
C ALA A 209 1.60 -7.10 0.75
N ARG A 210 0.90 -8.20 0.47
CA ARG A 210 1.46 -9.43 -0.08
C ARG A 210 0.83 -9.71 -1.44
N LYS A 211 1.62 -9.84 -2.51
CA LYS A 211 1.14 -10.23 -3.84
C LYS A 211 1.54 -11.67 -4.12
N ASP A 212 0.54 -12.52 -4.35
CA ASP A 212 0.71 -13.95 -4.63
C ASP A 212 0.66 -14.20 -6.13
N TYR A 213 1.72 -14.80 -6.66
CA TYR A 213 1.89 -15.18 -8.05
C TYR A 213 1.71 -16.68 -8.22
N ILE A 214 1.20 -17.08 -9.38
CA ILE A 214 1.14 -18.49 -9.81
C ILE A 214 2.29 -18.73 -10.77
N VAL A 215 3.17 -19.65 -10.39
CA VAL A 215 4.43 -19.99 -11.08
C VAL A 215 4.17 -21.10 -12.11
N GLN A 216 4.81 -21.07 -13.30
CA GLN A 216 4.78 -22.21 -14.24
C GLN A 216 5.66 -23.37 -13.72
N SER A 217 5.38 -24.61 -14.15
CA SER A 217 6.01 -25.88 -13.73
C SER A 217 7.48 -25.81 -13.28
N PRO A 218 7.92 -26.55 -12.24
CA PRO A 218 9.28 -26.53 -11.66
C PRO A 218 10.45 -26.75 -12.63
N SER A 219 10.22 -27.38 -13.79
CA SER A 219 11.26 -27.78 -14.74
C SER A 219 11.83 -26.63 -15.59
N ASP A 220 11.14 -25.50 -15.70
CA ASP A 220 11.60 -24.32 -16.48
C ASP A 220 12.08 -23.17 -15.57
N MET A 221 12.20 -23.42 -14.26
CA MET A 221 12.18 -22.36 -13.25
C MET A 221 13.47 -22.26 -12.46
N SER A 222 14.26 -21.25 -12.81
CA SER A 222 14.91 -20.41 -11.81
C SER A 222 13.94 -19.30 -11.41
N SER A 223 12.79 -19.64 -10.82
CA SER A 223 12.40 -19.18 -9.49
C SER A 223 13.09 -17.91 -8.93
N GLN A 224 13.18 -16.82 -9.68
CA GLN A 224 13.96 -15.65 -9.24
C GLN A 224 13.46 -14.32 -9.83
N ASP A 225 12.52 -14.21 -10.77
CA ASP A 225 12.60 -13.10 -11.75
C ASP A 225 11.88 -11.74 -11.49
N GLU A 226 10.65 -11.64 -10.98
CA GLU A 226 10.15 -10.32 -10.49
C GLU A 226 10.84 -9.94 -9.17
N GLY A 227 11.09 -10.97 -8.35
CA GLY A 227 12.02 -10.89 -7.24
C GLY A 227 13.38 -10.37 -7.66
N ASN A 228 13.91 -10.72 -8.83
CA ASN A 228 15.22 -10.30 -9.35
C ASN A 228 15.16 -8.94 -10.00
N VAL A 229 14.10 -8.57 -10.72
CA VAL A 229 13.94 -7.20 -11.22
C VAL A 229 13.82 -6.25 -10.04
N MET A 230 12.97 -6.59 -9.07
CA MET A 230 12.80 -5.81 -7.85
C MET A 230 14.06 -5.88 -6.98
N LYS A 231 14.71 -7.04 -6.82
CA LYS A 231 16.00 -7.19 -6.14
C LYS A 231 17.09 -6.46 -6.88
N MET A 232 17.08 -6.34 -8.21
CA MET A 232 18.03 -5.57 -9.01
C MET A 232 17.78 -4.07 -8.87
N ILE A 233 16.52 -3.65 -8.87
CA ILE A 233 16.10 -2.26 -8.61
C ILE A 233 16.46 -1.86 -7.17
N LEU A 234 16.41 -2.78 -6.21
CA LEU A 234 16.60 -2.51 -4.78
C LEU A 234 17.96 -2.93 -4.21
N SER A 235 18.73 -3.75 -4.93
CA SER A 235 20.16 -3.96 -4.75
C SER A 235 20.97 -2.90 -5.49
N ALA A 236 20.30 -2.04 -6.26
CA ALA A 236 20.91 -0.86 -6.83
C ALA A 236 21.50 0.01 -5.72
N SER A 237 22.69 0.55 -5.98
CA SER A 237 23.45 1.38 -5.03
C SER A 237 22.70 2.66 -4.60
N LYS A 238 21.68 3.05 -5.36
CA LYS A 238 20.79 4.18 -5.07
C LYS A 238 19.35 3.69 -4.99
N THR A 239 18.59 4.25 -4.05
CA THR A 239 17.14 4.04 -3.93
C THR A 239 16.39 5.26 -4.45
N CYS A 240 15.13 5.06 -4.86
CA CYS A 240 14.25 6.15 -5.26
C CYS A 240 12.93 6.06 -4.48
N GLU A 241 12.54 7.17 -3.84
CA GLU A 241 11.32 7.26 -3.02
C GLU A 241 10.05 6.92 -3.82
N ASN A 242 10.06 7.22 -5.13
CA ASN A 242 8.94 7.04 -6.05
C ASN A 242 8.90 5.67 -6.73
N ILE A 243 9.70 4.71 -6.29
CA ILE A 243 9.64 3.30 -6.69
C ILE A 243 9.18 2.48 -5.48
N LEU A 244 8.26 1.54 -5.70
CA LEU A 244 7.75 0.68 -4.62
C LEU A 244 8.87 -0.22 -4.06
N GLU A 245 8.95 -0.31 -2.74
CA GLU A 245 9.95 -1.13 -2.05
C GLU A 245 9.53 -2.60 -1.92
N ASN A 246 10.51 -3.50 -1.96
CA ASN A 246 10.39 -4.91 -1.58
C ASN A 246 10.82 -5.10 -0.11
N LEU A 247 9.88 -5.53 0.72
CA LEU A 247 10.12 -5.91 2.11
C LEU A 247 10.60 -7.36 2.25
N GLY A 248 10.63 -8.14 1.18
CA GLY A 248 11.06 -9.53 1.14
C GLY A 248 10.17 -10.36 0.21
N SER A 249 10.67 -11.53 -0.17
CA SER A 249 9.92 -12.50 -0.97
C SER A 249 9.85 -13.85 -0.26
N LEU A 250 8.77 -14.60 -0.49
CA LEU A 250 8.58 -15.94 0.04
C LEU A 250 8.22 -16.89 -1.10
N ARG A 251 9.00 -17.97 -1.25
CA ARG A 251 8.60 -19.13 -2.05
C ARG A 251 8.15 -20.24 -1.14
N VAL A 252 6.98 -20.79 -1.43
CA VAL A 252 6.51 -22.06 -0.85
C VAL A 252 6.53 -23.08 -1.97
N GLU A 253 7.45 -24.04 -1.88
CA GLU A 253 7.53 -25.15 -2.81
C GLU A 253 6.34 -26.09 -2.62
N SER A 254 5.98 -26.79 -3.70
CA SER A 254 4.94 -27.82 -3.63
C SER A 254 5.58 -29.17 -3.34
N PRO A 255 4.98 -30.00 -2.46
CA PRO A 255 5.47 -31.34 -2.21
C PRO A 255 5.60 -32.14 -3.52
N LEU A 256 6.63 -33.00 -3.62
CA LEU A 256 6.81 -33.88 -4.77
C LEU A 256 5.53 -34.70 -5.03
N GLY A 257 4.91 -34.49 -6.20
CA GLY A 257 3.68 -35.17 -6.61
C GLY A 257 2.37 -34.48 -6.24
N ALA A 258 2.41 -33.25 -5.71
CA ALA A 258 1.20 -32.48 -5.43
C ALA A 258 0.65 -31.76 -6.69
N ASP A 259 -0.68 -31.76 -6.86
CA ASP A 259 -1.37 -31.16 -8.02
C ASP A 259 -1.48 -29.62 -7.99
N HIS A 260 -0.89 -28.96 -6.98
CA HIS A 260 -0.91 -27.51 -6.87
C HIS A 260 0.47 -26.93 -7.17
N PRO A 261 0.57 -25.81 -7.92
CA PRO A 261 1.85 -25.20 -8.27
C PRO A 261 2.48 -24.49 -7.05
N PRO A 262 3.82 -24.30 -7.07
CA PRO A 262 4.50 -23.54 -6.03
C PRO A 262 3.96 -22.11 -5.99
N THR A 263 3.90 -21.55 -4.79
CA THR A 263 3.41 -20.19 -4.57
C THR A 263 4.58 -19.25 -4.34
N TYR A 264 4.61 -18.14 -5.08
CA TYR A 264 5.57 -17.07 -4.89
C TYR A 264 4.86 -15.84 -4.37
N SER A 265 5.34 -15.27 -3.27
CA SER A 265 4.75 -14.10 -2.62
C SER A 265 5.76 -12.96 -2.53
N LEU A 266 5.37 -11.75 -2.96
CA LEU A 266 6.13 -10.52 -2.81
C LEU A 266 5.52 -9.65 -1.71
N PHE A 267 6.33 -9.21 -0.74
CA PHE A 267 5.88 -8.34 0.35
C PHE A 267 6.32 -6.89 0.11
N MET A 268 5.39 -5.96 0.29
CA MET A 268 5.56 -4.54 -0.03
C MET A 268 4.94 -3.68 1.07
N PRO A 269 5.37 -2.41 1.23
CA PRO A 269 4.68 -1.47 2.10
C PRO A 269 3.19 -1.37 1.72
N LEU A 270 2.31 -1.31 2.73
CA LEU A 270 0.88 -1.18 2.50
C LEU A 270 0.54 0.26 2.09
N ALA A 271 0.04 0.42 0.86
CA ALA A 271 -0.43 1.70 0.35
C ALA A 271 -1.81 2.07 0.90
N ILE A 272 -2.18 3.36 0.82
CA ILE A 272 -3.54 3.84 1.13
C ILE A 272 -4.52 3.30 0.08
N CYS A 273 -4.18 3.51 -1.20
CA CYS A 273 -4.89 3.02 -2.38
C CYS A 273 -3.99 3.22 -3.62
N ASP A 274 -4.45 2.75 -4.77
CA ASP A 274 -3.87 3.15 -6.06
C ASP A 274 -4.40 4.52 -6.53
N LEU A 275 -3.74 5.12 -7.53
CA LEU A 275 -4.10 6.44 -8.06
C LEU A 275 -5.44 6.41 -8.80
N GLY A 276 -5.82 5.28 -9.41
CA GLY A 276 -7.13 5.11 -10.02
C GLY A 276 -8.25 5.22 -8.98
N ALA A 277 -8.15 4.45 -7.90
CA ALA A 277 -9.05 4.53 -6.75
C ALA A 277 -9.02 5.91 -6.07
N TYR A 278 -7.85 6.56 -6.00
CA TYR A 278 -7.73 7.93 -5.50
C TYR A 278 -8.56 8.92 -6.36
N MET A 279 -8.45 8.83 -7.69
CA MET A 279 -9.15 9.72 -8.62
C MET A 279 -10.66 9.45 -8.75
N LYS A 280 -11.17 8.37 -8.16
CA LYS A 280 -12.62 8.10 -8.02
C LYS A 280 -13.26 8.87 -6.85
N LYS A 281 -12.47 9.42 -5.92
CA LYS A 281 -12.99 10.13 -4.75
C LYS A 281 -13.52 11.52 -5.14
N ASP A 282 -14.69 11.90 -4.61
CA ASP A 282 -15.20 13.27 -4.76
C ASP A 282 -14.53 14.19 -3.73
N ILE A 283 -13.44 14.82 -4.16
CA ILE A 283 -12.74 15.88 -3.41
C ILE A 283 -12.73 17.20 -4.18
N SER A 284 -13.71 17.40 -5.08
CA SER A 284 -13.80 18.54 -6.01
C SER A 284 -13.78 19.91 -5.32
N THR A 285 -14.20 19.98 -4.05
CA THR A 285 -14.12 21.19 -3.21
C THR A 285 -12.68 21.49 -2.77
N SER A 286 -11.92 20.47 -2.36
CA SER A 286 -10.56 20.58 -1.82
C SER A 286 -9.51 20.89 -2.89
N ILE A 287 -9.67 20.37 -4.12
CA ILE A 287 -8.69 20.55 -5.21
C ILE A 287 -8.71 21.98 -5.80
N LYS A 288 -9.63 22.87 -5.36
CA LYS A 288 -9.76 24.22 -5.92
C LYS A 288 -8.62 25.16 -5.54
N THR A 289 -7.82 24.85 -4.53
CA THR A 289 -6.76 25.74 -4.08
C THR A 289 -5.46 25.56 -4.88
N PRO A 290 -4.73 26.64 -5.19
CA PRO A 290 -3.40 26.54 -5.80
C PRO A 290 -2.43 25.65 -5.01
N LYS A 291 -2.48 25.70 -3.66
CA LYS A 291 -1.66 24.89 -2.76
C LYS A 291 -1.88 23.38 -2.96
N VAL A 292 -3.13 22.93 -2.96
CA VAL A 292 -3.47 21.50 -3.16
C VAL A 292 -3.07 21.04 -4.56
N ARG A 293 -3.30 21.87 -5.60
CA ARG A 293 -2.85 21.56 -6.97
C ARG A 293 -1.33 21.43 -7.05
N ALA A 294 -0.58 22.36 -6.45
CA ALA A 294 0.88 22.29 -6.39
C ALA A 294 1.35 21.01 -5.69
N SER A 295 0.70 20.59 -4.61
CA SER A 295 1.00 19.34 -3.90
C SER A 295 0.78 18.11 -4.79
N LEU A 296 -0.36 18.01 -5.47
CA LEU A 296 -0.64 16.89 -6.37
C LEU A 296 0.29 16.86 -7.59
N ILE A 297 0.63 18.03 -8.16
CA ILE A 297 1.62 18.15 -9.23
C ILE A 297 3.01 17.72 -8.73
N ARG A 298 3.37 18.03 -7.48
CA ARG A 298 4.61 17.54 -6.84
C ARG A 298 4.62 16.02 -6.73
N SER A 299 3.50 15.39 -6.33
CA SER A 299 3.40 13.93 -6.29
C SER A 299 3.54 13.31 -7.69
N ALA A 300 2.93 13.94 -8.71
CA ALA A 300 3.07 13.53 -10.11
C ALA A 300 4.50 13.71 -10.65
N MET A 301 5.20 14.78 -10.24
CA MET A 301 6.61 15.00 -10.57
C MET A 301 7.48 13.86 -10.04
N GLY A 302 7.17 13.34 -8.85
CA GLY A 302 7.82 12.15 -8.31
C GLY A 302 7.72 10.92 -9.22
N LEU A 303 6.61 10.73 -9.94
CA LEU A 303 6.49 9.64 -10.93
C LEU A 303 7.49 9.80 -12.07
N ALA A 304 7.68 11.03 -12.56
CA ALA A 304 8.67 11.32 -13.60
C ALA A 304 10.10 11.11 -13.08
N THR A 305 10.37 11.49 -11.83
CA THR A 305 11.64 11.19 -11.15
C THR A 305 11.89 9.69 -11.04
N GLY A 306 10.91 8.91 -10.57
CA GLY A 306 11.00 7.45 -10.49
C GLY A 306 11.23 6.81 -11.85
N LEU A 307 10.53 7.29 -12.89
CA LEU A 307 10.72 6.77 -14.24
C LEU A 307 12.10 7.14 -14.81
N ASN A 308 12.60 8.34 -14.53
CA ASN A 308 13.97 8.72 -14.92
C ASN A 308 15.01 7.82 -14.25
N PHE A 309 14.80 7.51 -12.97
CA PHE A 309 15.64 6.61 -12.22
C PHE A 309 15.70 5.22 -12.87
N LEU A 310 14.55 4.64 -13.23
CA LEU A 310 14.47 3.35 -13.93
C LEU A 310 15.16 3.37 -15.31
N HIS A 311 15.08 4.50 -16.02
CA HIS A 311 15.58 4.62 -17.39
C HIS A 311 17.08 4.90 -17.48
N HIS A 312 17.67 5.57 -16.49
CA HIS A 312 19.01 6.14 -16.63
C HIS A 312 19.91 6.05 -15.39
N GLU A 313 19.38 5.79 -14.19
CA GLU A 313 20.15 5.92 -12.95
C GLU A 313 20.35 4.58 -12.20
N LEU A 314 19.67 3.52 -12.63
CA LEU A 314 19.83 2.18 -12.07
C LEU A 314 21.20 1.60 -12.41
N GLN A 315 21.88 1.09 -11.38
CA GLN A 315 23.15 0.38 -11.52
C GLN A 315 23.15 -0.87 -10.63
N THR A 316 23.75 -1.96 -11.10
CA THR A 316 23.96 -3.16 -10.27
C THR A 316 25.04 -2.91 -9.21
N SER A 317 25.19 -3.85 -8.26
CA SER A 317 26.32 -3.88 -7.31
C SER A 317 27.69 -3.84 -8.00
N ASP A 318 27.76 -4.38 -9.22
CA ASP A 318 28.97 -4.44 -10.05
C ASP A 318 29.16 -3.19 -10.92
N LEU A 319 28.37 -2.13 -10.67
CA LEU A 319 28.41 -0.83 -11.35
C LEU A 319 28.10 -0.92 -12.86
N GLU A 320 27.31 -1.93 -13.28
CA GLU A 320 26.79 -2.04 -14.64
C GLU A 320 25.52 -1.20 -14.78
N ASP A 321 25.38 -0.50 -15.90
CA ASP A 321 24.20 0.34 -16.15
C ASP A 321 23.00 -0.53 -16.53
N VAL A 322 21.89 -0.28 -15.85
CA VAL A 322 20.65 -1.03 -16.00
C VAL A 322 19.56 -0.07 -16.50
N VAL A 323 18.85 -0.49 -17.55
CA VAL A 323 17.69 0.24 -18.07
C VAL A 323 16.46 -0.64 -17.88
N CYS A 324 15.49 -0.16 -17.11
CA CYS A 324 14.23 -0.84 -16.86
C CYS A 324 13.09 -0.12 -17.59
N TYR A 325 12.37 -0.84 -18.46
CA TYR A 325 11.14 -0.37 -19.09
C TYR A 325 9.95 -0.86 -18.27
N HIS A 326 9.09 0.03 -17.77
CA HIS A 326 7.95 -0.34 -16.91
C HIS A 326 6.86 -1.09 -17.68
N MET A 327 6.53 -0.59 -18.87
CA MET A 327 5.72 -1.22 -19.91
C MET A 327 4.21 -1.37 -19.68
N ASP A 328 3.74 -1.28 -18.44
CA ASP A 328 2.30 -1.28 -18.09
C ASP A 328 1.96 -0.12 -17.14
N LEU A 329 2.38 1.10 -17.48
CA LEU A 329 2.12 2.26 -16.62
C LEU A 329 0.68 2.76 -16.78
N LYS A 330 -0.09 2.71 -15.71
CA LYS A 330 -1.50 3.14 -15.62
C LYS A 330 -1.86 3.53 -14.19
N PRO A 331 -2.99 4.22 -13.94
CA PRO A 331 -3.35 4.68 -12.60
C PRO A 331 -3.44 3.57 -11.54
N SER A 332 -3.88 2.37 -11.90
CA SER A 332 -3.94 1.23 -10.97
C SER A 332 -2.58 0.69 -10.53
N ASN A 333 -1.52 1.02 -11.27
CA ASN A 333 -0.14 0.59 -11.01
C ASN A 333 0.68 1.72 -10.33
N ILE A 334 0.03 2.79 -9.90
CA ILE A 334 0.64 3.88 -9.12
C ILE A 334 0.03 3.86 -7.73
N LEU A 335 0.84 3.64 -6.70
CA LEU A 335 0.38 3.52 -5.31
C LEU A 335 0.59 4.82 -4.53
N VAL A 336 -0.40 5.18 -3.71
CA VAL A 336 -0.43 6.41 -2.91
C VAL A 336 -0.06 6.10 -1.46
N PHE A 337 0.96 6.77 -0.95
CA PHE A 337 1.45 6.68 0.42
C PHE A 337 1.37 8.03 1.14
N PRO A 338 1.17 8.04 2.47
CA PRO A 338 1.36 9.25 3.25
C PRO A 338 2.85 9.57 3.33
N ALA A 339 3.21 10.84 3.20
CA ALA A 339 4.54 11.32 3.56
C ALA A 339 4.67 11.36 5.08
N GLU A 340 5.88 11.11 5.58
CA GLU A 340 6.19 11.18 7.02
C GLU A 340 6.38 12.61 7.53
N ASP A 341 6.01 13.62 6.73
CA ASP A 341 6.21 15.02 7.07
C ASP A 341 4.98 15.67 7.72
N ARG A 342 5.24 16.83 8.34
CA ARG A 342 4.21 17.64 9.01
C ARG A 342 3.16 18.22 8.06
N GLU A 343 3.42 18.16 6.74
CA GLU A 343 2.52 18.69 5.71
C GLU A 343 1.55 17.62 5.17
N HIS A 344 1.60 16.38 5.70
CA HIS A 344 0.75 15.27 5.28
C HIS A 344 0.72 15.08 3.76
N ARG A 345 1.87 15.30 3.10
CA ARG A 345 1.97 15.18 1.64
C ARG A 345 1.69 13.75 1.19
N GLN A 346 1.39 13.57 -0.09
CA GLN A 346 1.29 12.24 -0.69
C GLN A 346 2.53 11.91 -1.50
N ILE A 347 3.05 10.70 -1.32
CA ILE A 347 4.12 10.15 -2.13
C ILE A 347 3.49 9.11 -3.06
N TRP A 348 3.66 9.31 -4.36
CA TRP A 348 3.21 8.33 -5.35
C TRP A 348 4.38 7.48 -5.80
N LYS A 349 4.16 6.17 -5.85
CA LYS A 349 5.19 5.18 -6.19
C LYS A 349 4.76 4.33 -7.38
N LEU A 350 5.68 4.11 -8.32
CA LEU A 350 5.52 3.15 -9.41
C LEU A 350 5.56 1.72 -8.85
N SER A 351 4.64 0.88 -9.32
CA SER A 351 4.45 -0.50 -8.85
C SER A 351 4.05 -1.43 -10.00
N ASP A 352 4.04 -2.73 -9.72
CA ASP A 352 3.69 -3.78 -10.68
C ASP A 352 4.63 -3.85 -11.90
N PHE A 353 5.83 -4.38 -11.63
CA PHE A 353 6.87 -4.60 -12.63
C PHE A 353 6.72 -5.95 -13.36
N GLY A 354 5.58 -6.63 -13.21
CA GLY A 354 5.35 -7.96 -13.82
C GLY A 354 5.43 -7.95 -15.36
N MET A 355 5.29 -6.79 -15.98
CA MET A 355 5.43 -6.59 -17.43
C MET A 355 6.73 -5.89 -17.84
N SER A 356 7.60 -5.59 -16.87
CA SER A 356 8.82 -4.83 -17.11
C SER A 356 9.86 -5.63 -17.88
N ARG A 357 10.75 -4.91 -18.56
CA ARG A 357 11.89 -5.47 -19.29
C ARG A 357 13.15 -4.78 -18.82
N VAL A 358 14.24 -5.52 -18.65
CA VAL A 358 15.51 -4.96 -18.19
C VAL A 358 16.60 -5.23 -19.22
N LYS A 359 17.37 -4.17 -19.49
CA LYS A 359 18.53 -4.20 -20.37
C LYS A 359 19.76 -3.87 -19.56
N ILE A 360 20.74 -4.78 -19.54
CA ILE A 360 22.00 -4.61 -18.80
C ILE A 360 23.09 -4.28 -19.81
N ARG A 361 23.80 -3.17 -19.57
CA ARG A 361 24.93 -2.75 -20.39
C ARG A 361 26.23 -3.01 -19.65
N ARG A 362 26.92 -4.09 -20.04
CA ARG A 362 28.26 -4.39 -19.52
C ARG A 362 29.31 -3.52 -20.21
N ARG A 363 30.22 -2.94 -19.44
CA ARG A 363 31.29 -2.05 -19.98
C ARG A 363 32.21 -2.73 -21.01
N ASN A 364 32.27 -4.06 -21.01
CA ASN A 364 33.19 -4.85 -21.83
C ASN A 364 32.50 -5.69 -22.94
N HIS A 365 31.20 -5.55 -23.16
CA HIS A 365 30.47 -6.28 -24.20
C HIS A 365 29.87 -5.32 -25.24
N THR A 366 30.05 -5.64 -26.52
CA THR A 366 29.59 -4.82 -27.65
C THR A 366 28.07 -4.83 -27.81
N GLU A 367 27.42 -5.92 -27.40
CA GLU A 367 25.97 -6.10 -27.47
C GLU A 367 25.36 -6.12 -26.06
N PRO A 368 24.34 -5.30 -25.79
CA PRO A 368 23.66 -5.28 -24.50
C PRO A 368 22.79 -6.53 -24.31
N GLU A 369 22.83 -7.13 -23.12
CA GLU A 369 22.00 -8.28 -22.77
C GLU A 369 20.58 -7.78 -22.43
N GLU A 370 19.60 -8.13 -23.27
CA GLU A 370 18.19 -7.82 -23.02
C GLU A 370 17.47 -9.04 -22.43
N ARG A 371 16.89 -8.86 -21.25
CA ARG A 371 16.02 -9.85 -20.62
C ARG A 371 14.59 -9.30 -20.60
N ASP A 372 13.72 -9.92 -21.39
CA ASP A 372 12.28 -9.80 -21.20
C ASP A 372 11.93 -10.66 -19.99
N PHE A 373 11.08 -10.19 -19.07
CA PHE A 373 10.66 -11.00 -17.91
C PHE A 373 9.18 -11.38 -17.98
N SER A 374 8.45 -10.87 -18.98
CA SER A 374 7.01 -11.13 -19.14
C SER A 374 6.66 -12.55 -19.60
N VAL A 375 7.63 -13.32 -20.14
CA VAL A 375 7.41 -14.70 -20.63
C VAL A 375 7.28 -15.73 -19.49
N TRP A 376 7.64 -15.38 -18.25
CA TRP A 376 7.81 -16.32 -17.14
C TRP A 376 6.60 -16.41 -16.20
N PHE A 377 5.67 -15.44 -16.25
CA PHE A 377 4.40 -15.48 -15.53
C PHE A 377 3.29 -16.00 -16.44
N ARG A 378 2.36 -16.83 -15.93
CA ARG A 378 1.09 -17.07 -16.65
C ARG A 378 0.20 -15.86 -16.46
N PRO A 379 -0.14 -15.09 -17.51
CA PRO A 379 -1.39 -14.37 -17.48
C PRO A 379 -2.50 -15.39 -17.17
N ARG A 380 -3.46 -15.05 -16.31
CA ARG A 380 -4.71 -15.83 -16.32
C ARG A 380 -5.23 -15.85 -17.76
N PRO A 381 -5.69 -17.00 -18.28
CA PRO A 381 -6.20 -17.07 -19.64
C PRO A 381 -7.35 -16.07 -19.78
N GLN A 382 -7.07 -14.96 -20.46
CA GLN A 382 -8.08 -14.24 -21.21
C GLN A 382 -8.18 -14.95 -22.54
N VAL A 383 -9.40 -15.30 -22.93
CA VAL A 383 -9.72 -15.96 -24.20
C VAL A 383 -9.18 -15.07 -25.31
N HIS A 384 -8.04 -15.40 -25.91
CA HIS A 384 -7.71 -15.17 -27.32
C HIS A 384 -6.42 -15.94 -27.67
N GLU A 385 -6.49 -16.63 -28.81
CA GLU A 385 -5.73 -17.81 -29.21
C GLU A 385 -4.29 -17.56 -29.67
N ASP A 386 -3.44 -18.54 -29.37
CA ASP A 386 -2.36 -19.19 -30.15
C ASP A 386 -1.54 -18.40 -31.20
N ALA A 387 -0.22 -18.27 -30.95
CA ALA A 387 0.87 -18.82 -31.79
C ALA A 387 2.29 -18.42 -31.27
N PRO A 388 3.34 -19.24 -31.51
CA PRO A 388 4.67 -19.07 -30.90
C PRO A 388 5.66 -18.33 -31.82
N SER A 389 6.44 -17.40 -31.25
CA SER A 389 7.87 -17.15 -31.54
C SER A 389 8.40 -15.98 -30.70
N GLY A 390 9.67 -16.00 -30.33
CA GLY A 390 10.36 -14.91 -29.63
C GLY A 390 10.61 -13.73 -30.57
N THR A 391 10.60 -12.50 -30.04
CA THR A 391 10.85 -11.20 -30.70
C THR A 391 9.71 -10.42 -31.38
N GLN A 392 8.42 -10.75 -31.16
CA GLN A 392 7.29 -9.91 -31.65
C GLN A 392 6.31 -9.50 -30.54
N ASN A 393 5.77 -8.27 -30.63
CA ASN A 393 4.89 -7.61 -29.65
C ASN A 393 3.65 -8.45 -29.31
N ARG A 394 3.61 -9.03 -28.09
CA ARG A 394 2.50 -9.87 -27.60
C ARG A 394 1.42 -9.12 -26.80
N ARG A 395 1.42 -7.77 -26.79
CA ARG A 395 0.75 -7.01 -25.72
C ARG A 395 -0.69 -6.56 -26.01
N GLY A 396 -1.14 -6.63 -27.25
CA GLY A 396 -2.51 -6.26 -27.60
C GLY A 396 -2.83 -4.78 -27.38
N GLN A 397 -4.12 -4.48 -27.20
CA GLN A 397 -4.68 -3.13 -27.01
C GLN A 397 -4.91 -2.79 -25.53
N GLY A 398 -4.74 -1.51 -25.17
CA GLY A 398 -5.04 -1.00 -23.83
C GLY A 398 -5.02 0.53 -23.79
N THR A 399 -5.83 1.12 -22.91
CA THR A 399 -6.08 2.58 -22.83
C THR A 399 -4.80 3.43 -22.80
N TYR A 400 -3.83 3.04 -22.00
CA TYR A 400 -2.59 3.81 -21.76
C TYR A 400 -1.43 3.37 -22.65
N LEU A 401 -1.60 2.31 -23.45
CA LEU A 401 -0.53 1.78 -24.29
C LEU A 401 -0.34 2.67 -25.53
N PRO A 402 0.91 2.85 -25.97
CA PRO A 402 1.20 3.60 -27.20
C PRO A 402 0.95 2.75 -28.44
N ARG A 403 0.80 3.39 -29.60
CA ARG A 403 0.50 2.70 -30.87
C ARG A 403 1.53 1.63 -31.25
N GLU A 404 2.81 1.78 -30.90
CA GLU A 404 3.82 0.77 -31.24
C GLU A 404 3.59 -0.58 -30.56
N SER A 405 2.76 -0.63 -29.50
CA SER A 405 2.30 -1.89 -28.91
C SER A 405 1.42 -2.72 -29.86
N LEU A 406 0.75 -2.06 -30.81
CA LEU A 406 -0.16 -2.67 -31.79
C LEU A 406 0.53 -3.07 -33.10
N ILE A 407 1.68 -2.47 -33.40
CA ILE A 407 2.33 -2.60 -34.71
C ILE A 407 3.34 -3.75 -34.65
N THR A 408 3.09 -4.80 -35.43
CA THR A 408 4.01 -5.93 -35.60
C THR A 408 5.37 -5.44 -36.09
N GLY A 409 6.45 -5.84 -35.41
CA GLY A 409 7.83 -5.48 -35.75
C GLY A 409 8.37 -4.18 -35.14
N LYS A 410 7.55 -3.37 -34.45
CA LYS A 410 8.06 -2.26 -33.62
C LYS A 410 8.46 -2.73 -32.23
N VAL A 411 9.38 -2.03 -31.57
CA VAL A 411 9.85 -2.38 -30.21
C VAL A 411 9.45 -1.28 -29.23
N MET A 412 8.77 -1.66 -28.14
CA MET A 412 8.52 -0.76 -27.01
C MET A 412 9.82 -0.49 -26.24
N ASN A 413 10.03 0.75 -25.79
CA ASN A 413 11.23 1.19 -25.08
C ASN A 413 10.91 2.27 -24.02
N THR A 414 11.92 2.98 -23.48
CA THR A 414 11.70 4.08 -22.52
C THR A 414 10.67 5.11 -23.00
N LYS A 415 10.63 5.42 -24.30
CA LYS A 415 9.67 6.37 -24.90
C LYS A 415 8.23 5.84 -24.89
N SER A 416 8.03 4.53 -24.81
CA SER A 416 6.71 3.92 -24.62
C SER A 416 6.17 4.17 -23.21
N ASP A 417 7.05 4.16 -22.20
CA ASP A 417 6.65 4.55 -20.83
C ASP A 417 6.30 6.05 -20.75
N ILE A 418 7.02 6.92 -21.49
CA ILE A 418 6.72 8.36 -21.55
C ILE A 418 5.32 8.63 -22.11
N TRP A 419 4.90 7.89 -23.13
CA TRP A 419 3.52 7.98 -23.64
C TRP A 419 2.51 7.64 -22.55
N SER A 420 2.73 6.52 -21.85
CA SER A 420 1.85 6.01 -20.80
C SER A 420 1.76 7.00 -19.64
N LEU A 421 2.90 7.58 -19.22
CA LEU A 421 2.95 8.66 -18.23
C LEU A 421 2.20 9.91 -18.71
N GLY A 422 2.37 10.30 -19.98
CA GLY A 422 1.63 11.40 -20.58
C GLY A 422 0.11 11.20 -20.54
N CYS A 423 -0.36 9.97 -20.77
CA CYS A 423 -1.78 9.61 -20.66
C CYS A 423 -2.27 9.73 -19.21
N VAL A 424 -1.50 9.21 -18.23
CA VAL A 424 -1.81 9.35 -16.80
C VAL A 424 -1.90 10.82 -16.39
N LEU A 425 -0.93 11.65 -16.80
CA LEU A 425 -0.91 13.08 -16.50
C LEU A 425 -2.10 13.81 -17.14
N SER A 426 -2.46 13.47 -18.39
CA SER A 426 -3.66 14.01 -19.05
C SER A 426 -4.93 13.75 -18.22
N VAL A 427 -5.12 12.53 -17.72
CA VAL A 427 -6.25 12.18 -16.83
C VAL A 427 -6.16 12.92 -15.50
N LEU A 428 -4.95 13.03 -14.91
CA LEU A 428 -4.74 13.77 -13.67
C LEU A 428 -5.18 15.24 -13.81
N PHE A 429 -4.87 15.92 -14.93
CA PHE A 429 -5.31 17.29 -15.12
C PHE A 429 -6.83 17.42 -15.26
N ALA A 430 -7.52 16.41 -15.80
CA ALA A 430 -8.99 16.37 -15.76
C ALA A 430 -9.50 16.24 -14.30
N TYR A 431 -8.86 15.39 -13.50
CA TYR A 431 -9.17 15.25 -12.08
C TYR A 431 -8.91 16.53 -11.28
N LEU A 432 -7.79 17.23 -11.52
CA LEU A 432 -7.45 18.50 -10.87
C LEU A 432 -8.44 19.65 -11.16
N GLU A 433 -9.18 19.52 -12.26
CA GLU A 433 -10.14 20.53 -12.68
C GLU A 433 -11.53 20.30 -12.08
N GLY A 434 -12.04 19.06 -12.15
CA GLY A 434 -13.41 18.76 -11.72
C GLY A 434 -13.59 17.38 -11.10
N GLY A 435 -12.55 16.85 -10.45
CA GLY A 435 -12.61 15.61 -9.66
C GLY A 435 -13.00 14.38 -10.48
N ALA A 436 -13.59 13.40 -9.80
CA ALA A 436 -13.98 12.11 -10.38
C ALA A 436 -14.94 12.26 -11.58
N GLU A 437 -15.87 13.20 -11.53
CA GLU A 437 -16.83 13.44 -12.63
C GLU A 437 -16.13 13.83 -13.94
N SER A 438 -15.09 14.68 -13.85
CA SER A 438 -14.34 15.06 -15.05
C SER A 438 -13.53 13.90 -15.63
N VAL A 439 -13.03 12.99 -14.79
CA VAL A 439 -12.36 11.77 -15.26
C VAL A 439 -13.35 10.87 -16.01
N ILE A 440 -14.56 10.67 -15.47
CA ILE A 440 -15.61 9.85 -16.09
C ILE A 440 -16.04 10.44 -17.43
N GLN A 441 -16.32 11.74 -17.49
CA GLN A 441 -16.72 12.39 -18.74
C GLN A 441 -15.59 12.33 -19.78
N TYR A 442 -14.34 12.50 -19.36
CA TYR A 442 -13.21 12.43 -20.27
C TYR A 442 -13.02 11.03 -20.86
N THR A 443 -13.18 9.97 -20.05
CA THR A 443 -13.24 8.59 -20.55
C THR A 443 -14.41 8.37 -21.50
N SER A 444 -15.61 8.87 -21.16
CA SER A 444 -16.79 8.75 -22.04
C SER A 444 -16.58 9.41 -23.39
N ASP A 445 -15.95 10.58 -23.44
CA ASP A 445 -15.71 11.30 -24.71
C ASP A 445 -14.64 10.60 -25.57
N ARG A 446 -13.62 9.97 -24.96
CA ARG A 446 -12.67 9.11 -25.70
C ARG A 446 -13.30 7.81 -26.24
N LEU A 447 -14.51 7.46 -25.80
CA LEU A 447 -15.25 6.30 -26.31
C LEU A 447 -16.16 6.61 -27.50
N LYS A 448 -16.62 7.86 -27.66
CA LYS A 448 -17.74 8.22 -28.57
C LYS A 448 -17.41 8.14 -30.07
N ASP A 449 -16.17 8.35 -30.49
CA ASP A 449 -15.83 8.54 -31.92
C ASP A 449 -15.26 7.30 -32.61
N ARG A 450 -15.74 6.11 -32.22
CA ARG A 450 -15.28 4.84 -32.78
C ARG A 450 -16.09 4.43 -33.99
N LYS A 451 -15.43 4.40 -35.14
CA LYS A 451 -15.84 3.59 -36.29
C LYS A 451 -14.70 2.63 -36.64
N GLY A 452 -14.86 1.35 -36.35
CA GLY A 452 -14.33 0.30 -37.24
C GLY A 452 -13.32 -0.73 -36.75
N THR A 453 -12.71 -0.70 -35.54
CA THR A 453 -11.76 -1.79 -35.18
C THR A 453 -11.65 -2.25 -33.71
N ASP A 454 -12.06 -1.50 -32.68
CA ASP A 454 -11.61 -1.81 -31.30
C ASP A 454 -12.78 -1.82 -30.28
N ASP A 455 -13.41 -2.97 -30.10
CA ASP A 455 -14.46 -3.22 -29.12
C ASP A 455 -13.84 -3.40 -27.70
N GLY A 456 -13.52 -2.30 -26.99
CA GLY A 456 -13.28 -2.33 -25.53
C GLY A 456 -12.40 -1.24 -24.88
N PHE A 457 -11.46 -0.62 -25.62
CA PHE A 457 -10.52 0.46 -25.20
C PHE A 457 -11.17 1.79 -24.74
N ASP A 458 -10.48 2.78 -24.15
CA ASP A 458 -10.77 4.25 -24.25
C ASP A 458 -9.49 5.03 -24.65
N GLY A 459 -8.91 4.67 -25.81
CA GLY A 459 -7.57 5.05 -26.23
C GLY A 459 -7.32 6.56 -26.48
N PHE A 460 -6.05 6.96 -26.37
CA PHE A 460 -5.57 8.33 -26.55
C PHE A 460 -5.21 8.68 -27.99
N PHE A 461 -5.19 7.70 -28.89
CA PHE A 461 -4.97 7.88 -30.32
C PHE A 461 -6.05 7.14 -31.11
N TRP A 462 -6.15 7.45 -32.39
CA TRP A 462 -7.03 6.77 -33.32
C TRP A 462 -6.34 6.56 -34.65
N GLU A 463 -6.80 5.56 -35.38
CA GLU A 463 -6.37 5.29 -36.75
C GLU A 463 -7.28 6.02 -37.73
N LYS A 464 -6.67 6.86 -38.58
CA LYS A 464 -7.31 7.46 -39.75
C LYS A 464 -7.28 6.47 -40.91
N SER A 465 -8.10 6.76 -41.93
CA SER A 465 -8.02 6.06 -43.22
C SER A 465 -6.56 5.97 -43.73
N PHE A 466 -6.23 4.83 -44.33
CA PHE A 466 -4.90 4.52 -44.89
C PHE A 466 -3.76 4.34 -43.86
N GLY A 467 -4.05 3.84 -42.65
CA GLY A 467 -3.01 3.46 -41.68
C GLY A 467 -2.27 4.61 -41.01
N LYS A 468 -2.83 5.83 -41.06
CA LYS A 468 -2.23 7.01 -40.43
C LYS A 468 -2.82 7.21 -39.04
N PHE A 469 -1.98 7.34 -38.02
CA PHE A 469 -2.45 7.59 -36.66
C PHE A 469 -2.52 9.09 -36.35
N ALA A 470 -3.47 9.47 -35.50
CA ALA A 470 -3.57 10.81 -34.94
C ALA A 470 -3.93 10.74 -33.44
N LEU A 471 -3.60 11.80 -32.69
CA LEU A 471 -4.08 11.93 -31.31
C LEU A 471 -5.61 12.04 -31.35
N HIS A 472 -6.28 11.41 -30.38
CA HIS A 472 -7.73 11.42 -30.31
C HIS A 472 -8.22 12.87 -30.12
N HIS A 473 -9.20 13.30 -30.92
CA HIS A 473 -9.65 14.70 -30.87
C HIS A 473 -10.23 15.06 -29.49
N ALA A 474 -10.93 14.13 -28.83
CA ALA A 474 -11.37 14.32 -27.44
C ALA A 474 -10.21 14.67 -26.48
N VAL A 475 -8.98 14.17 -26.68
CA VAL A 475 -7.81 14.56 -25.86
C VAL A 475 -7.48 16.04 -26.04
N LEU A 476 -7.42 16.49 -27.29
CA LEU A 476 -7.15 17.90 -27.64
C LEU A 476 -8.26 18.83 -27.13
N ASP A 477 -9.52 18.42 -27.33
CA ASP A 477 -10.68 19.20 -26.89
C ASP A 477 -10.71 19.33 -25.37
N TRP A 478 -10.47 18.23 -24.65
CA TRP A 478 -10.36 18.26 -23.20
C TRP A 478 -9.22 19.15 -22.75
N HIS A 479 -8.03 19.01 -23.31
CA HIS A 479 -6.90 19.83 -22.90
C HIS A 479 -7.17 21.34 -23.07
N HIS A 480 -7.79 21.72 -24.19
CA HIS A 480 -8.20 23.10 -24.43
C HIS A 480 -9.30 23.55 -23.44
N GLN A 481 -10.29 22.69 -23.16
CA GLN A 481 -11.34 22.98 -22.18
C GLN A 481 -10.79 23.16 -20.76
N LEU A 482 -9.87 22.30 -20.32
CA LEU A 482 -9.22 22.37 -19.01
C LEU A 482 -8.47 23.70 -18.83
N ALA A 483 -7.67 24.09 -19.82
CA ALA A 483 -6.98 25.38 -19.80
C ALA A 483 -7.94 26.58 -19.76
N ASN A 484 -9.07 26.51 -20.47
CA ASN A 484 -10.08 27.56 -20.44
C ASN A 484 -10.83 27.62 -19.11
N LYS A 485 -11.19 26.48 -18.52
CA LYS A 485 -11.80 26.41 -17.19
C LYS A 485 -10.85 26.98 -16.13
N ALA A 486 -9.56 26.65 -16.18
CA ALA A 486 -8.54 27.28 -15.33
C ALA A 486 -8.49 28.81 -15.49
N GLY A 487 -8.67 29.32 -16.71
CA GLY A 487 -8.76 30.76 -16.97
C GLY A 487 -9.97 31.47 -16.39
N THR A 488 -11.04 30.75 -16.07
CA THR A 488 -12.18 31.32 -15.34
C THR A 488 -11.84 31.65 -13.89
N ARG A 489 -10.82 30.99 -13.32
CA ARG A 489 -10.28 31.29 -11.99
C ARG A 489 -9.27 32.42 -12.06
N THR A 490 -8.15 32.21 -12.77
CA THR A 490 -7.15 33.27 -12.98
C THR A 490 -6.44 33.14 -14.33
N PRO A 491 -5.97 34.25 -14.93
CA PRO A 491 -5.11 34.20 -16.12
C PRO A 491 -3.81 33.42 -15.90
N GLY A 492 -3.27 33.47 -14.67
CA GLY A 492 -2.07 32.72 -14.28
C GLY A 492 -2.30 31.22 -14.36
N GLU A 493 -3.39 30.71 -13.78
CA GLU A 493 -3.73 29.29 -13.87
C GLU A 493 -3.96 28.83 -15.30
N LYS A 494 -4.63 29.64 -16.15
CA LYS A 494 -4.76 29.33 -17.58
C LYS A 494 -3.41 29.11 -18.23
N LYS A 495 -2.45 30.00 -17.97
CA LYS A 495 -1.11 29.90 -18.54
C LYS A 495 -0.43 28.60 -18.08
N ILE A 496 -0.48 28.29 -16.79
CA ILE A 496 0.14 27.08 -16.23
C ILE A 496 -0.45 25.82 -16.88
N VAL A 497 -1.78 25.68 -16.84
CA VAL A 497 -2.49 24.50 -17.37
C VAL A 497 -2.31 24.39 -18.88
N HIS A 498 -2.35 25.50 -19.62
CA HIS A 498 -2.10 25.48 -21.06
C HIS A 498 -0.68 25.04 -21.40
N THR A 499 0.33 25.56 -20.69
CA THR A 499 1.73 25.23 -20.93
C THR A 499 2.00 23.74 -20.72
N ILE A 500 1.56 23.17 -19.60
CA ILE A 500 1.81 21.74 -19.30
C ILE A 500 1.03 20.82 -20.25
N LEU A 501 -0.24 21.11 -20.55
CA LEU A 501 -1.03 20.28 -21.47
C LEU A 501 -0.51 20.35 -22.91
N SER A 502 -0.09 21.53 -23.37
CA SER A 502 0.57 21.70 -24.67
C SER A 502 1.91 20.95 -24.72
N PHE A 503 2.69 20.98 -23.63
CA PHE A 503 3.88 20.16 -23.51
C PHE A 503 3.55 18.67 -23.65
N LEU A 504 2.52 18.17 -22.95
CA LEU A 504 2.11 16.77 -23.07
C LEU A 504 1.74 16.40 -24.51
N GLU A 505 0.92 17.21 -25.19
CA GLU A 505 0.51 16.96 -26.59
C GLU A 505 1.69 16.84 -27.55
N HIS A 506 2.64 17.76 -27.47
CA HIS A 506 3.72 17.87 -28.46
C HIS A 506 4.93 17.01 -28.13
N LYS A 507 5.15 16.71 -26.84
CA LYS A 507 6.39 16.09 -26.35
C LYS A 507 6.18 14.69 -25.75
N ALA A 508 5.16 14.47 -24.92
CA ALA A 508 4.94 13.16 -24.29
C ALA A 508 4.04 12.25 -25.15
N LEU A 509 2.93 12.79 -25.64
CA LEU A 509 1.90 12.12 -26.46
C LEU A 509 2.20 12.24 -27.97
N ASN A 510 3.49 12.31 -28.33
CA ASN A 510 3.89 12.32 -29.73
C ASN A 510 3.74 10.92 -30.32
N LEU A 511 3.04 10.78 -31.46
CA LEU A 511 2.84 9.49 -32.12
C LEU A 511 4.13 8.93 -32.72
N ASP A 512 5.10 9.80 -32.98
CA ASP A 512 6.44 9.40 -33.35
C ASP A 512 7.26 9.10 -32.08
N GLN A 513 7.55 7.82 -31.87
CA GLN A 513 8.21 7.31 -30.67
C GLN A 513 9.56 8.00 -30.42
N ASP A 514 10.34 8.23 -31.48
CA ASP A 514 11.69 8.80 -31.38
C ASP A 514 11.68 10.30 -31.05
N LYS A 515 10.56 10.97 -31.33
CA LYS A 515 10.37 12.40 -31.02
C LYS A 515 9.82 12.65 -29.62
N ARG A 516 9.46 11.61 -28.87
CA ARG A 516 8.97 11.78 -27.50
C ARG A 516 10.09 12.29 -26.59
N CYS A 517 9.75 13.10 -25.60
CA CYS A 517 10.70 13.61 -24.62
C CYS A 517 11.22 12.52 -23.67
N THR A 518 12.09 12.88 -22.73
CA THR A 518 12.58 11.99 -21.67
C THR A 518 11.71 12.14 -20.41
N ALA A 519 11.88 11.23 -19.45
CA ALA A 519 11.24 11.35 -18.14
C ALA A 519 11.72 12.61 -17.40
N LYS A 520 13.00 12.98 -17.57
CA LYS A 520 13.56 14.21 -16.99
C LYS A 520 12.91 15.47 -17.54
N ASP A 521 12.58 15.50 -18.83
CA ASP A 521 11.86 16.63 -19.42
C ASP A 521 10.45 16.79 -18.83
N VAL A 522 9.76 15.66 -18.59
CA VAL A 522 8.44 15.66 -17.93
C VAL A 522 8.57 16.14 -16.49
N GLU A 523 9.58 15.68 -15.75
CA GLU A 523 9.88 16.15 -14.39
C GLU A 523 10.08 17.67 -14.36
N ASN A 524 10.90 18.21 -15.27
CA ASN A 524 11.16 19.65 -15.37
C ASN A 524 9.88 20.44 -15.67
N ALA A 525 9.05 19.98 -16.62
CA ALA A 525 7.80 20.63 -16.95
C ALA A 525 6.80 20.65 -15.76
N LEU A 526 6.73 19.56 -15.00
CA LEU A 526 5.91 19.48 -13.78
C LEU A 526 6.46 20.37 -12.67
N LYS A 527 7.79 20.45 -12.54
CA LYS A 527 8.45 21.35 -11.58
C LYS A 527 8.11 22.81 -11.87
N GLU A 528 8.23 23.24 -13.13
CA GLU A 528 7.86 24.60 -13.54
C GLU A 528 6.38 24.90 -13.24
N ALA A 529 5.48 23.96 -13.50
CA ALA A 529 4.06 24.11 -13.19
C ALA A 529 3.81 24.22 -11.67
N MET A 530 4.46 23.38 -10.86
CA MET A 530 4.38 23.41 -9.40
C MET A 530 4.87 24.75 -8.84
N ASP A 531 6.04 25.21 -9.27
CA ASP A 531 6.62 26.48 -8.82
C ASP A 531 5.72 27.66 -9.22
N ALA A 532 5.15 27.64 -10.42
CA ALA A 532 4.19 28.65 -10.85
C ALA A 532 2.90 28.67 -9.99
N TYR A 533 2.37 27.52 -9.58
CA TYR A 533 1.23 27.49 -8.66
C TYR A 533 1.57 28.02 -7.27
N ARG A 534 2.77 27.74 -6.75
CA ARG A 534 3.26 28.29 -5.47
C ARG A 534 3.43 29.81 -5.53
N HIS A 535 3.89 30.33 -6.66
CA HIS A 535 3.97 31.78 -6.86
C HIS A 535 2.60 32.46 -6.88
N LEU A 536 1.57 31.82 -7.46
CA LEU A 536 0.19 32.31 -7.41
C LEU A 536 -0.37 32.36 -5.99
N GLU A 537 0.01 31.42 -5.12
CA GLU A 537 -0.34 31.42 -3.70
C GLU A 537 0.33 32.60 -2.96
N SER A 538 1.60 32.87 -3.23
CA SER A 538 2.37 33.93 -2.55
C SER A 538 2.06 35.36 -3.02
N SER A 539 1.31 35.52 -4.12
CA SER A 539 1.02 36.84 -4.67
C SER A 539 -0.14 37.50 -3.90
N PRO A 540 0.04 38.70 -3.32
CA PRO A 540 -1.06 39.40 -2.66
C PRO A 540 -2.16 39.70 -3.68
N VAL A 541 -3.40 39.36 -3.34
CA VAL A 541 -4.59 39.62 -4.15
C VAL A 541 -4.57 41.08 -4.61
N PRO A 542 -4.40 41.38 -5.91
CA PRO A 542 -4.57 42.74 -6.40
C PRO A 542 -6.03 43.12 -6.18
N GLY A 543 -6.26 44.20 -5.45
CA GLY A 543 -7.59 44.72 -5.16
C GLY A 543 -8.50 44.74 -6.40
N GLU A 544 -9.77 44.39 -6.18
CA GLU A 544 -10.81 44.29 -7.19
C GLU A 544 -10.78 45.44 -8.22
N LEU A 545 -10.21 45.18 -9.39
CA LEU A 545 -10.56 45.95 -10.59
C LEU A 545 -11.93 45.44 -11.07
N LYS A 546 -12.99 46.10 -10.57
CA LYS A 546 -14.36 45.96 -11.05
C LYS A 546 -14.40 46.06 -12.59
N LYS A 547 -14.55 44.93 -13.28
CA LYS A 547 -14.93 44.93 -14.70
C LYS A 547 -16.44 45.13 -14.81
N PRO A 548 -16.93 46.04 -15.67
CA PRO A 548 -18.35 46.31 -15.81
C PRO A 548 -19.04 45.13 -16.50
N ARG A 549 -19.95 44.45 -15.80
CA ARG A 549 -20.85 43.44 -16.39
C ARG A 549 -21.83 44.15 -17.33
N LYS A 550 -21.74 43.90 -18.65
CA LYS A 550 -22.84 44.21 -19.58
C LYS A 550 -23.97 43.21 -19.37
N LEU A 551 -25.06 43.66 -18.75
CA LEU A 551 -26.29 42.88 -18.56
C LEU A 551 -27.00 42.66 -19.90
N SER A 552 -27.55 41.46 -20.13
CA SER A 552 -28.29 41.12 -21.35
C SER A 552 -29.71 41.72 -21.34
N ILE A 553 -30.25 41.95 -22.55
CA ILE A 553 -31.54 42.62 -22.81
C ILE A 553 -32.73 41.95 -22.09
N ILE A 554 -32.62 40.65 -21.78
CA ILE A 554 -33.67 39.87 -21.12
C ILE A 554 -33.87 40.31 -19.65
N GLN A 555 -32.83 40.83 -18.99
CA GLN A 555 -32.95 41.35 -17.62
C GLN A 555 -33.58 42.75 -17.55
N ARG A 556 -33.67 43.50 -18.66
CA ARG A 556 -34.34 44.81 -18.71
C ARG A 556 -35.86 44.72 -18.76
N ILE A 557 -36.42 43.56 -19.11
CA ILE A 557 -37.87 43.42 -19.35
C ILE A 557 -38.61 42.93 -18.09
N ARG A 558 -37.91 42.33 -17.11
CA ARG A 558 -38.52 41.82 -15.86
C ARG A 558 -38.66 42.86 -14.73
N SER A 559 -38.23 44.11 -14.92
CA SER A 559 -38.23 45.14 -13.86
C SER A 559 -39.44 46.10 -13.88
N LYS A 560 -40.59 45.67 -14.42
CA LYS A 560 -41.85 46.43 -14.32
C LYS A 560 -42.94 45.62 -13.63
N SER A 561 -42.90 45.59 -12.30
CA SER A 561 -44.07 45.35 -11.43
C SER A 561 -43.84 46.10 -10.12
N PRO A 562 -44.85 46.74 -9.51
CA PRO A 562 -44.65 47.67 -8.40
C PRO A 562 -44.49 46.94 -7.06
N GLU A 563 -43.45 47.39 -6.34
CA GLU A 563 -43.26 47.44 -4.88
C GLU A 563 -44.02 46.45 -3.97
N ALA A 564 -43.26 45.49 -3.43
CA ALA A 564 -43.31 45.18 -2.00
C ALA A 564 -41.90 45.44 -1.44
N ARG A 565 -41.73 46.49 -0.63
CA ARG A 565 -40.46 46.82 0.03
C ARG A 565 -40.12 45.76 1.08
N PRO A 566 -38.96 45.08 1.04
CA PRO A 566 -38.41 44.44 2.22
C PRO A 566 -37.65 45.49 3.03
N THR A 567 -38.07 45.65 4.26
CA THR A 567 -37.43 46.46 5.30
C THR A 567 -36.03 45.96 5.64
N ARG A 568 -35.09 46.91 5.71
CA ARG A 568 -33.76 46.89 6.36
C ARG A 568 -32.74 45.86 5.84
N ASP A 569 -31.69 46.38 5.21
CA ASP A 569 -30.40 45.72 4.99
C ASP A 569 -29.89 45.09 6.31
N ARG A 570 -29.96 43.76 6.42
CA ARG A 570 -29.10 43.03 7.35
C ARG A 570 -27.71 43.00 6.73
N ALA A 571 -26.78 43.79 7.27
CA ALA A 571 -25.38 43.70 6.92
C ALA A 571 -24.91 42.24 7.11
N ILE A 572 -24.49 41.59 6.03
CA ILE A 572 -23.84 40.28 6.11
C ILE A 572 -22.50 40.50 6.80
N GLN A 573 -22.36 39.99 8.01
CA GLN A 573 -21.07 39.97 8.71
C GLN A 573 -20.23 38.80 8.19
N GLN A 574 -18.95 39.05 7.95
CA GLN A 574 -18.00 38.06 7.47
C GLN A 574 -16.89 37.89 8.51
N TRP A 575 -16.65 36.66 8.93
CA TRP A 575 -15.53 36.31 9.81
C TRP A 575 -14.54 35.41 9.09
N ARG A 576 -13.28 35.48 9.50
CA ARG A 576 -12.17 34.65 9.04
C ARG A 576 -11.88 33.58 10.09
N LEU A 577 -11.49 32.39 9.66
CA LEU A 577 -10.95 31.39 10.56
C LEU A 577 -9.48 31.73 10.83
N ALA A 578 -8.97 31.48 12.03
CA ALA A 578 -7.56 31.65 12.35
C ALA A 578 -6.71 30.71 11.50
N GLN A 579 -6.31 31.18 10.30
CA GLN A 579 -5.44 30.43 9.41
C GLN A 579 -4.01 30.56 9.91
N ASP A 580 -3.54 29.61 10.70
CA ASP A 580 -2.11 29.30 10.71
C ASP A 580 -1.84 28.39 9.49
N PRO A 581 -1.09 28.87 8.47
CA PRO A 581 -0.79 28.10 7.25
C PRO A 581 -0.08 26.76 7.50
N ALA A 582 0.45 26.56 8.71
CA ALA A 582 1.18 25.37 9.13
C ALA A 582 0.33 24.33 9.89
N THR A 583 -0.88 24.65 10.37
CA THR A 583 -1.66 23.75 11.25
C THR A 583 -3.06 23.37 10.74
N TYR A 584 -3.64 24.13 9.81
CA TYR A 584 -4.97 23.81 9.26
C TYR A 584 -4.86 23.25 7.83
N ASP A 585 -5.02 21.94 7.74
CA ASP A 585 -5.21 21.22 6.49
C ASP A 585 -6.46 21.71 5.74
N THR A 586 -6.48 21.67 4.41
CA THR A 586 -7.60 22.23 3.62
C THR A 586 -8.93 21.61 4.01
N MET A 587 -9.91 22.45 4.36
CA MET A 587 -11.20 22.01 4.88
C MET A 587 -11.95 21.20 3.82
N LYS A 588 -12.28 19.95 4.15
CA LYS A 588 -12.97 18.98 3.31
C LYS A 588 -14.48 19.23 3.25
N GLY A 589 -15.07 19.65 4.37
CA GLY A 589 -16.51 19.92 4.45
C GLY A 589 -16.93 20.62 5.74
N CYS A 590 -18.24 20.92 5.82
CA CYS A 590 -18.87 21.48 7.02
C CYS A 590 -20.30 20.96 7.23
N LYS A 591 -20.78 21.00 8.47
CA LYS A 591 -22.17 20.73 8.85
C LYS A 591 -22.62 21.72 9.92
N ILE A 592 -23.89 22.09 9.85
CA ILE A 592 -24.56 22.94 10.84
C ILE A 592 -25.63 22.08 11.52
N SER A 593 -25.76 22.20 12.84
CA SER A 593 -26.81 21.51 13.60
C SER A 593 -28.20 21.99 13.17
N PRO A 594 -29.27 21.19 13.35
CA PRO A 594 -30.64 21.57 12.97
C PRO A 594 -31.12 22.91 13.56
N ASN A 595 -30.76 23.21 14.81
CA ASN A 595 -31.04 24.49 15.47
C ASN A 595 -30.08 25.64 15.12
N ALA A 596 -29.10 25.41 14.24
CA ALA A 596 -28.07 26.37 13.83
C ALA A 596 -27.18 26.94 14.96
N THR A 597 -27.04 26.22 16.08
CA THR A 597 -26.19 26.64 17.22
C THR A 597 -24.76 26.10 17.14
N ILE A 598 -24.54 25.01 16.40
CA ILE A 598 -23.26 24.33 16.30
C ILE A 598 -22.86 24.24 14.82
N LEU A 599 -21.61 24.57 14.53
CA LEU A 599 -20.99 24.44 13.22
C LEU A 599 -19.74 23.60 13.37
N VAL A 600 -19.64 22.51 12.61
CA VAL A 600 -18.42 21.71 12.53
C VAL A 600 -17.82 21.82 11.14
N TYR A 601 -16.50 21.95 11.10
CA TYR A 601 -15.69 21.74 9.93
C TYR A 601 -14.79 20.54 10.09
N TRP A 602 -14.41 19.91 8.98
CA TRP A 602 -13.39 18.87 9.01
C TRP A 602 -12.45 18.95 7.81
N SER A 603 -11.21 18.53 8.02
CA SER A 603 -10.22 18.22 6.98
C SER A 603 -10.07 16.69 6.85
N ASP A 604 -9.04 16.21 6.18
CA ASP A 604 -8.75 14.76 6.16
C ASP A 604 -8.33 14.25 7.56
N TYR A 605 -7.73 15.09 8.40
CA TYR A 605 -7.16 14.65 9.69
C TYR A 605 -7.69 15.36 10.92
N ARG A 606 -8.52 16.41 10.79
CA ARG A 606 -9.04 17.16 11.95
C ARG A 606 -10.52 17.43 11.85
N LEU A 607 -11.18 17.44 13.02
CA LEU A 607 -12.49 18.03 13.26
C LEU A 607 -12.31 19.34 14.03
N VAL A 608 -13.06 20.37 13.66
CA VAL A 608 -13.02 21.69 14.31
C VAL A 608 -14.45 22.15 14.56
N LEU A 609 -14.78 22.38 15.82
CA LEU A 609 -16.11 22.72 16.32
C LEU A 609 -16.21 24.22 16.63
N PHE A 610 -17.32 24.84 16.26
CA PHE A 610 -17.66 26.23 16.54
C PHE A 610 -19.04 26.30 17.19
N THR A 611 -19.17 27.15 18.21
CA THR A 611 -20.42 27.42 18.94
C THR A 611 -20.70 28.92 18.97
N SER A 612 -21.76 29.35 19.65
CA SER A 612 -22.01 30.78 19.88
C SER A 612 -20.88 31.50 20.63
N LEU A 613 -20.05 30.78 21.40
CA LEU A 613 -18.89 31.37 22.08
C LEU A 613 -17.68 31.57 21.15
N SER A 614 -17.71 30.98 19.96
CA SER A 614 -16.66 31.17 18.96
C SER A 614 -16.73 32.52 18.25
N ALA A 615 -17.81 33.27 18.47
CA ALA A 615 -18.00 34.59 17.88
C ALA A 615 -16.97 35.59 18.46
N PRO A 616 -16.28 36.37 17.62
CA PRO A 616 -15.32 37.36 18.08
C PRO A 616 -15.96 38.44 18.94
N ALA A 617 -15.18 39.03 19.85
CA ALA A 617 -15.57 40.27 20.53
C ALA A 617 -15.72 41.42 19.52
N ASP A 618 -16.51 42.46 19.85
CA ASP A 618 -16.68 43.64 19.00
C ASP A 618 -15.29 44.21 18.61
N ASN A 619 -14.95 44.10 17.31
CA ASN A 619 -13.70 44.48 16.61
C ASN A 619 -12.73 43.34 16.20
N GLU A 620 -13.01 42.08 16.49
CA GLU A 620 -12.22 40.95 15.96
C GLU A 620 -12.88 40.35 14.71
N GLU A 621 -12.11 40.08 13.65
CA GLU A 621 -12.58 39.38 12.44
C GLU A 621 -12.34 37.86 12.51
N ILE A 622 -11.80 37.32 13.59
CA ILE A 622 -11.31 35.92 13.67
C ILE A 622 -12.19 35.08 14.59
N LEU A 623 -12.65 33.92 14.10
CA LEU A 623 -13.36 32.92 14.91
C LEU A 623 -12.38 32.05 15.71
N SER A 624 -12.63 31.90 17.01
CA SER A 624 -11.92 30.96 17.87
C SER A 624 -12.68 29.62 17.94
N PRO A 625 -12.06 28.48 17.61
CA PRO A 625 -12.74 27.20 17.69
C PRO A 625 -13.09 26.85 19.14
N ALA A 626 -14.29 26.30 19.35
CA ALA A 626 -14.74 25.80 20.65
C ALA A 626 -14.07 24.47 21.03
N GLY A 627 -13.64 23.69 20.03
CA GLY A 627 -12.83 22.50 20.23
C GLY A 627 -12.28 21.97 18.91
N ASP A 628 -11.20 21.20 18.99
CA ASP A 628 -10.63 20.48 17.86
C ASP A 628 -10.29 19.03 18.22
N PHE A 629 -10.33 18.15 17.24
CA PHE A 629 -9.99 16.74 17.44
C PHE A 629 -9.14 16.22 16.27
N PRO A 630 -7.87 15.86 16.51
CA PRO A 630 -7.01 15.25 15.51
C PRO A 630 -7.24 13.73 15.41
N LEU A 631 -7.28 13.22 14.18
CA LEU A 631 -7.32 11.79 13.90
C LEU A 631 -5.93 11.19 14.10
N GLY A 632 -5.78 10.28 15.06
CA GLY A 632 -4.50 9.65 15.38
C GLY A 632 -4.06 8.63 14.32
N GLY A 633 -2.91 8.86 13.67
CA GLY A 633 -2.23 7.90 12.80
C GLY A 633 -2.48 8.08 11.29
N ALA A 634 -1.43 7.91 10.48
CA ALA A 634 -1.39 8.22 9.04
C ALA A 634 -2.17 7.24 8.11
N ALA A 635 -2.98 6.35 8.66
CA ALA A 635 -3.62 5.27 7.88
C ALA A 635 -5.06 5.57 7.43
N PHE A 636 -5.71 6.58 8.00
CA PHE A 636 -7.14 6.86 7.78
C PHE A 636 -7.41 8.37 7.65
N PHE A 637 -8.49 8.72 6.94
CA PHE A 637 -8.99 10.10 6.81
C PHE A 637 -10.46 10.18 7.18
N TRP A 638 -10.93 11.34 7.66
CA TRP A 638 -12.35 11.61 7.85
C TRP A 638 -13.10 11.51 6.52
N LYS A 639 -14.11 10.65 6.45
CA LYS A 639 -14.89 10.37 5.24
C LYS A 639 -16.23 11.11 5.24
N ALA A 640 -17.04 10.94 6.27
CA ALA A 640 -18.34 11.60 6.40
C ALA A 640 -18.56 12.09 7.84
N VAL A 641 -19.29 13.19 7.98
CA VAL A 641 -19.68 13.77 9.28
C VAL A 641 -21.19 14.07 9.28
N ALA A 642 -21.86 13.66 10.34
CA ALA A 642 -23.24 13.99 10.64
C ALA A 642 -23.29 14.72 11.99
N LEU A 643 -24.17 15.72 12.08
CA LEU A 643 -24.24 16.61 13.23
C LEU A 643 -25.69 16.82 13.66
N THR A 644 -25.89 16.77 14.98
CA THR A 644 -27.12 17.20 15.66
C THR A 644 -26.76 18.19 16.76
N GLU A 645 -27.75 18.57 17.55
CA GLU A 645 -27.58 19.44 18.72
C GLU A 645 -26.84 18.74 19.88
N ARG A 646 -26.81 17.39 19.86
CA ARG A 646 -26.25 16.54 20.91
C ARG A 646 -25.06 15.71 20.46
N TYR A 647 -25.11 15.15 19.26
CA TYR A 647 -24.08 14.25 18.74
C TYR A 647 -23.43 14.80 17.48
N LEU A 648 -22.10 14.69 17.43
CA LEU A 648 -21.33 14.71 16.20
C LEU A 648 -20.85 13.30 15.92
N ILE A 649 -21.17 12.77 14.74
CA ILE A 649 -20.73 11.45 14.32
C ILE A 649 -19.84 11.60 13.10
N ALA A 650 -18.63 11.07 13.16
CA ALA A 650 -17.66 11.11 12.07
C ALA A 650 -17.17 9.70 11.71
N THR A 651 -17.02 9.38 10.44
CA THR A 651 -16.51 8.08 9.97
C THR A 651 -15.18 8.23 9.25
N THR A 652 -14.40 7.15 9.17
CA THR A 652 -13.09 7.18 8.51
C THR A 652 -13.02 6.27 7.28
N THR A 653 -12.06 6.53 6.40
CA THR A 653 -11.62 5.56 5.37
C THR A 653 -10.95 4.35 6.03
N GLY A 654 -10.79 3.23 5.31
CA GLY A 654 -10.01 2.08 5.79
C GLY A 654 -10.59 0.70 5.47
N GLY A 655 -11.59 0.61 4.58
CA GLY A 655 -12.16 -0.66 4.13
C GLY A 655 -12.88 -1.47 5.21
N THR A 656 -13.13 -0.88 6.39
CA THR A 656 -13.93 -1.44 7.49
C THR A 656 -14.73 -0.31 8.13
N PHE A 657 -15.87 -0.63 8.72
CA PHE A 657 -16.71 0.33 9.45
C PHE A 657 -15.93 0.89 10.64
N ASN A 658 -15.64 2.19 10.62
CA ASN A 658 -15.02 2.93 11.71
C ASN A 658 -15.75 4.25 11.91
N CYS A 659 -16.24 4.48 13.12
CA CYS A 659 -17.13 5.57 13.48
C CYS A 659 -16.72 6.15 14.84
N TYR A 660 -16.67 7.47 14.93
CA TYR A 660 -16.38 8.25 16.13
C TYR A 660 -17.63 9.04 16.47
N ILE A 661 -18.16 8.83 17.67
CA ILE A 661 -19.39 9.46 18.16
C ILE A 661 -18.98 10.39 19.31
N PHE A 662 -19.08 11.69 19.09
CA PHE A 662 -18.81 12.71 20.08
C PHE A 662 -20.12 13.10 20.76
N ASP A 663 -20.16 13.00 22.09
CA ASP A 663 -21.26 13.50 22.90
C ASP A 663 -20.98 14.95 23.30
N LEU A 664 -21.76 15.86 22.73
CA LEU A 664 -21.64 17.30 22.91
C LEU A 664 -22.36 17.78 24.19
N GLU A 665 -23.12 16.92 24.87
CA GLU A 665 -23.95 17.24 26.05
C GLU A 665 -23.16 17.36 27.36
N ALA A 666 -21.84 17.12 27.34
CA ALA A 666 -20.95 17.39 28.48
C ALA A 666 -20.84 18.90 28.81
N GLY A 667 -21.43 19.76 27.97
CA GLY A 667 -21.75 21.15 28.26
C GLY A 667 -23.12 21.51 27.66
N GLN A 668 -23.84 22.48 28.25
CA GLN A 668 -25.00 23.12 27.59
C GLN A 668 -24.61 23.54 26.15
N SER A 669 -25.54 23.71 25.20
CA SER A 669 -25.23 24.00 23.76
C SER A 669 -24.20 25.10 23.49
N VAL A 670 -23.97 25.98 24.46
CA VAL A 670 -22.97 27.05 24.49
C VAL A 670 -21.54 26.54 24.75
N ASN A 671 -21.40 25.43 25.49
CA ASN A 671 -20.18 24.76 25.97
C ASN A 671 -19.90 23.40 25.26
N ALA A 672 -20.46 23.17 24.07
CA ALA A 672 -20.19 21.93 23.33
C ALA A 672 -18.67 21.82 23.01
N ASP A 673 -18.09 20.65 23.29
CA ASP A 673 -16.68 20.34 23.03
C ASP A 673 -16.53 18.95 22.34
N LEU A 674 -15.29 18.56 22.03
CA LEU A 674 -14.98 17.26 21.41
C LEU A 674 -14.26 16.30 22.38
N ASN A 675 -14.40 16.49 23.69
CA ASN A 675 -13.66 15.75 24.71
C ASN A 675 -14.24 14.35 24.97
N THR A 676 -15.56 14.20 24.83
CA THR A 676 -16.25 12.92 25.08
C THR A 676 -16.49 12.20 23.76
N CYS A 677 -15.62 11.22 23.43
CA CYS A 677 -15.65 10.49 22.17
C CYS A 677 -15.72 8.97 22.36
N TYR A 678 -16.66 8.33 21.65
CA TYR A 678 -16.81 6.88 21.58
C TYR A 678 -16.40 6.39 20.20
N HIS A 679 -15.40 5.50 20.15
CA HIS A 679 -14.98 4.86 18.91
C HIS A 679 -15.66 3.49 18.73
N VAL A 680 -16.36 3.34 17.61
CA VAL A 680 -17.09 2.13 17.22
C VAL A 680 -16.47 1.57 15.94
N SER A 681 -16.01 0.32 16.01
CA SER A 681 -15.48 -0.42 14.87
C SER A 681 -16.28 -1.71 14.69
N LEU A 682 -16.75 -1.97 13.46
CA LEU A 682 -17.56 -3.15 13.15
C LEU A 682 -16.96 -3.92 11.96
N PRO A 683 -17.14 -5.26 11.88
CA PRO A 683 -16.67 -6.09 10.77
C PRO A 683 -17.55 -5.95 9.51
N HIS A 684 -17.94 -4.72 9.20
CA HIS A 684 -18.73 -4.37 8.02
C HIS A 684 -17.90 -3.53 7.04
N PRO A 685 -18.29 -3.45 5.75
CA PRO A 685 -17.62 -2.59 4.79
C PRO A 685 -17.63 -1.12 5.22
N GLU A 686 -16.76 -0.32 4.60
CA GLU A 686 -16.65 1.09 4.99
C GLU A 686 -17.93 1.89 4.72
N VAL A 687 -18.19 2.86 5.58
CA VAL A 687 -19.35 3.77 5.46
C VAL A 687 -19.13 4.68 4.26
N ASN A 688 -20.09 4.76 3.35
CA ASN A 688 -20.08 5.67 2.22
C ASN A 688 -20.75 7.00 2.58
N ASN A 689 -22.01 6.94 3.03
CA ASN A 689 -22.77 8.09 3.51
C ASN A 689 -23.27 7.86 4.93
N LEU A 690 -23.48 8.95 5.64
CA LEU A 690 -23.93 8.96 7.03
C LEU A 690 -25.02 10.02 7.20
N ALA A 691 -26.10 9.66 7.89
CA ALA A 691 -27.15 10.55 8.35
C ALA A 691 -27.57 10.14 9.77
N ILE A 692 -28.12 11.11 10.51
CA ILE A 692 -28.66 10.91 11.85
C ILE A 692 -30.01 11.63 11.92
N SER A 693 -30.97 11.02 12.59
CA SER A 693 -32.30 11.59 12.82
C SER A 693 -32.23 12.79 13.76
N ALA A 694 -33.20 13.70 13.59
CA ALA A 694 -33.28 14.91 14.42
C ALA A 694 -33.56 14.61 15.90
N ASP A 695 -34.19 13.48 16.21
CA ASP A 695 -34.44 12.99 17.58
C ASP A 695 -33.23 12.27 18.22
N HIS A 696 -32.10 12.22 17.50
CA HIS A 696 -30.84 11.58 17.91
C HIS A 696 -30.89 10.06 18.08
N GLN A 697 -32.03 9.41 17.81
CA GLN A 697 -32.22 7.98 18.11
C GLN A 697 -31.72 7.05 17.00
N VAL A 698 -31.67 7.53 15.75
CA VAL A 698 -31.43 6.70 14.59
C VAL A 698 -30.29 7.25 13.76
N MET A 699 -29.24 6.45 13.62
CA MET A 699 -28.18 6.66 12.64
C MET A 699 -28.40 5.73 11.44
N ILE A 700 -28.38 6.30 10.24
CA ILE A 700 -28.43 5.55 8.98
C ILE A 700 -27.11 5.76 8.24
N CYS A 701 -26.49 4.66 7.85
CA CYS A 701 -25.30 4.68 7.01
C CYS A 701 -25.49 3.78 5.79
N THR A 702 -24.96 4.19 4.64
CA THR A 702 -24.80 3.30 3.50
C THR A 702 -23.41 2.69 3.52
N LEU A 703 -23.30 1.39 3.28
CA LEU A 703 -22.02 0.66 3.28
C LEU A 703 -21.59 0.40 1.85
N GLN A 704 -20.32 0.59 1.53
CA GLN A 704 -19.78 0.32 0.20
C GLN A 704 -19.24 -1.11 0.14
N ASN A 705 -19.96 -2.02 -0.52
CA ASN A 705 -19.47 -3.39 -0.71
C ASN A 705 -18.44 -3.43 -1.85
N MET A 706 -17.25 -3.95 -1.57
CA MET A 706 -16.13 -4.04 -2.54
C MET A 706 -16.28 -5.26 -3.48
N GLU A 707 -17.39 -6.00 -3.43
CA GLU A 707 -17.60 -7.26 -4.16
C GLU A 707 -18.11 -7.12 -5.60
N ASN A 708 -18.43 -5.91 -6.06
CA ASN A 708 -18.87 -5.64 -7.44
C ASN A 708 -17.94 -4.65 -8.16
N GLU A 709 -16.62 -4.87 -8.14
CA GLU A 709 -15.68 -4.32 -9.13
C GLU A 709 -14.95 -5.44 -9.88
#